data_AF-A0A7T0C2G1-F1
#
_entry.id   AF-A0A7T0C2G1-F1
#
_cell.length_a   1.000
_cell.length_b   1.000
_cell.length_c   1.000
_cell.angle_alpha   90.00
_cell.angle_beta   90.00
_cell.angle_gamma   90.00
#
_symmetry.space_group_name_H-M   'P 1'
#
loop_
_entity.id
_entity.type
_entity.pdbx_description
1 polymer ?
#
loop_
_entity_poly.entity_id
_entity_poly.type
_entity_poly.pdbx_seq_one_letter_code
_entity_poly.pdbx_strand_id
1 'polypeptide(L)'
;MNGLQTMKNHGTSVSRIFFIFVFLSLLVAPAILINSESGLFPEFRENRNLAEFPTQEFKAGNFKTFPQRFENFFNDHFGLRPFFITQFNWLKYKFFNFSSNPEVLVGKDGWLFFGDDRLDVEDYQRLARPDTESLDKWVFSQESRQTWLDELGTRFVFVVAPNKATVYEEYLPDWIGQSDAPSRIDRMINGLREKSSVDILDLKHALIENKKQGLLYHRKDSHWTHRGALVGATAILSHLKKYYPALDLPDLNDFEMKENWIASPNFSLRLGISSGETVLKPVPENGWTTRETVVNTPRGAIHIYEKDDDSLPTLVMFGDSFLPYTQRYLAEHFKRSVFSNIWFTDFMDPFPHELIADEKPDVMVYLRVERGVVSDKINEYDVRFARIKDMNWLDGFAVRLQQISSDSIEDRSFAAKNELAKISKWIQGSGSVSIEERENREIFITGDDNPGALQLTSPPIPVEREKRMALLLPVVEIQGGIAMGILDDSGQWLVSPSRHNVNNEIYFNTNNTGSIKIVFTSASSPDAKTTTPGFVINPSFQEIEHPKDRLVSVPGDMDSRPVAASMFHASGNGVKVSLGDKASLLVEGDSSQFGYQISSMPISVLPNSNVVLTLPLNVSAGNLGVGILNQSQDRWLLAASHVNESYRFNTGDNRMITIVVANANHDAEFILPSRFSLRAGTIANETP
;
A
#
# COMPACT_ATOMS: atom_id res chain seq x y z
N MET A 1 29.73 20.40 -73.50
CA MET A 1 29.71 20.72 -72.05
C MET A 1 28.32 20.59 -71.40
N ASN A 2 27.21 20.54 -72.14
CA ASN A 2 25.85 20.53 -71.54
C ASN A 2 25.32 19.16 -71.04
N GLY A 3 26.00 18.03 -71.32
CA GLY A 3 25.54 16.70 -70.88
C GLY A 3 26.06 16.24 -69.51
N LEU A 4 27.18 16.80 -69.03
CA LEU A 4 27.79 16.46 -67.73
C LEU A 4 27.16 17.23 -66.56
N GLN A 5 26.49 18.34 -66.83
CA GLN A 5 25.81 19.16 -65.83
C GLN A 5 24.42 18.60 -65.47
N THR A 6 23.74 17.96 -66.43
CA THR A 6 22.46 17.27 -66.23
C THR A 6 22.60 15.99 -65.39
N MET A 7 23.66 15.20 -65.57
CA MET A 7 23.89 13.97 -64.79
C MET A 7 24.31 14.24 -63.33
N LYS A 8 25.06 15.32 -63.04
CA LYS A 8 25.36 15.74 -61.65
C LYS A 8 24.11 16.24 -60.89
N ASN A 9 23.18 16.88 -61.59
CA ASN A 9 21.91 17.33 -61.00
C ASN A 9 20.89 16.20 -60.80
N HIS A 10 20.96 15.12 -61.60
CA HIS A 10 20.09 13.94 -61.41
C HIS A 10 20.55 13.04 -60.26
N GLY A 11 21.86 12.80 -60.10
CA GLY A 11 22.39 12.00 -58.98
C GLY A 11 22.18 12.65 -57.60
N THR A 12 22.23 13.98 -57.54
CA THR A 12 21.93 14.75 -56.31
C THR A 12 20.43 14.83 -56.01
N SER A 13 19.58 14.94 -57.03
CA SER A 13 18.12 14.89 -56.86
C SER A 13 17.62 13.51 -56.43
N VAL A 14 18.13 12.42 -57.02
CA VAL A 14 17.78 11.04 -56.61
C VAL A 14 18.26 10.75 -55.19
N SER A 15 19.48 11.18 -54.84
CA SER A 15 19.97 11.08 -53.45
C SER A 15 19.11 11.88 -52.47
N ARG A 16 18.70 13.10 -52.81
CA ARG A 16 17.81 13.92 -51.97
C ARG A 16 16.43 13.29 -51.81
N ILE A 17 15.83 12.78 -52.88
CA ILE A 17 14.54 12.10 -52.85
C ILE A 17 14.62 10.84 -51.98
N PHE A 18 15.70 10.07 -52.09
CA PHE A 18 15.95 8.92 -51.23
C PHE A 18 16.08 9.33 -49.75
N PHE A 19 16.86 10.36 -49.43
CA PHE A 19 16.95 10.88 -48.06
C PHE A 19 15.62 11.36 -47.51
N ILE A 20 14.82 12.09 -48.31
CA ILE A 20 13.48 12.53 -47.93
C ILE A 20 12.58 11.33 -47.67
N PHE A 21 12.62 10.31 -48.53
CA PHE A 21 11.81 9.12 -48.38
C PHE A 21 12.19 8.33 -47.11
N VAL A 22 13.49 8.15 -46.84
CA VAL A 22 13.98 7.52 -45.62
C VAL A 22 13.58 8.34 -44.38
N PHE A 23 13.72 9.66 -44.43
CA PHE A 23 13.33 10.55 -43.33
C PHE A 23 11.82 10.49 -43.05
N LEU A 24 10.99 10.55 -44.08
CA LEU A 24 9.54 10.40 -43.95
C LEU A 24 9.15 9.00 -43.45
N SER A 25 9.85 7.96 -43.93
CA SER A 25 9.62 6.59 -43.45
C SER A 25 9.96 6.45 -41.97
N LEU A 26 11.05 7.07 -41.51
CA LEU A 26 11.44 7.09 -40.09
C LEU A 26 10.44 7.86 -39.22
N LEU A 27 9.85 8.95 -39.73
CA LEU A 27 8.81 9.71 -39.02
C LEU A 27 7.49 8.95 -38.91
N VAL A 28 7.13 8.18 -39.94
CA VAL A 28 5.83 7.49 -40.00
C VAL A 28 5.91 6.07 -39.40
N ALA A 29 7.10 5.47 -39.33
CA ALA A 29 7.29 4.11 -38.80
C ALA A 29 6.74 3.90 -37.37
N PRO A 30 6.96 4.78 -36.37
CA PRO A 30 6.39 4.62 -35.04
C PRO A 30 4.86 4.63 -35.02
N ALA A 31 4.23 5.40 -35.92
CA ALA A 31 2.78 5.48 -36.04
C ALA A 31 2.17 4.26 -36.77
N ILE A 32 2.87 3.71 -37.77
CA ILE A 32 2.47 2.46 -38.46
C ILE A 32 2.58 1.26 -37.52
N LEU A 33 3.57 1.27 -36.64
CA LEU A 33 3.88 0.18 -35.70
C LEU A 33 3.14 0.30 -34.35
N ILE A 34 2.09 1.11 -34.28
CA ILE A 34 1.26 1.26 -33.07
C ILE A 34 0.69 -0.10 -32.66
N ASN A 35 0.76 -0.45 -31.37
CA ASN A 35 0.39 -1.77 -30.83
C ASN A 35 1.17 -2.97 -31.41
N SER A 36 2.26 -2.76 -32.15
CA SER A 36 3.08 -3.88 -32.61
C SER A 36 3.97 -4.39 -31.46
N GLU A 37 3.55 -5.48 -30.84
CA GLU A 37 4.38 -6.31 -29.97
C GLU A 37 5.39 -7.06 -30.85
N SER A 38 6.34 -6.34 -31.43
CA SER A 38 7.21 -6.92 -32.46
C SER A 38 8.11 -8.06 -31.95
N GLY A 39 8.14 -8.38 -30.64
CA GLY A 39 8.90 -9.49 -30.06
C GLY A 39 10.42 -9.41 -30.28
N LEU A 40 10.89 -8.38 -30.98
CA LEU A 40 12.27 -8.16 -31.41
C LEU A 40 13.11 -7.48 -30.32
N PHE A 41 12.49 -7.01 -29.24
CA PHE A 41 13.14 -6.22 -28.18
C PHE A 41 12.82 -6.80 -26.80
N PRO A 42 13.75 -6.69 -25.82
CA PRO A 42 13.55 -7.23 -24.48
C PRO A 42 12.25 -6.70 -23.86
N GLU A 43 11.53 -7.56 -23.12
CA GLU A 43 10.37 -7.13 -22.33
C GLU A 43 10.75 -5.97 -21.41
N PHE A 44 10.20 -4.79 -21.69
CA PHE A 44 10.34 -3.61 -20.86
C PHE A 44 9.04 -3.44 -20.06
N ARG A 45 9.11 -3.69 -18.75
CA ARG A 45 7.97 -3.51 -17.84
C ARG A 45 8.09 -2.15 -17.13
N GLU A 46 7.52 -1.11 -17.73
CA GLU A 46 7.05 0.03 -16.93
C GLU A 46 5.89 -0.53 -16.10
N ASN A 47 6.03 -0.65 -14.79
CA ASN A 47 4.95 -1.13 -13.90
C ASN A 47 3.83 -0.07 -13.81
N ARG A 48 3.18 0.22 -14.94
CA ARG A 48 2.23 1.30 -15.18
C ARG A 48 1.11 0.80 -16.10
N ASN A 49 -0.14 1.14 -15.77
CA ASN A 49 -1.27 0.87 -16.64
C ASN A 49 -1.17 1.74 -17.90
N LEU A 50 -1.19 1.11 -19.07
CA LEU A 50 -1.16 1.81 -20.35
C LEU A 50 -2.51 2.49 -20.60
N ALA A 51 -2.48 3.72 -21.13
CA ALA A 51 -3.69 4.43 -21.50
C ALA A 51 -4.46 3.65 -22.60
N GLU A 52 -5.78 3.53 -22.46
CA GLU A 52 -6.62 2.92 -23.49
C GLU A 52 -6.96 3.89 -24.62
N PHE A 53 -7.33 3.36 -25.79
CA PHE A 53 -7.77 4.21 -26.89
C PHE A 53 -9.07 4.95 -26.49
N PRO A 54 -9.16 6.28 -26.64
CA PRO A 54 -10.31 7.09 -26.22
C PRO A 54 -11.53 6.90 -27.13
N THR A 55 -12.10 5.69 -27.09
CA THR A 55 -13.16 5.21 -27.97
C THR A 55 -14.45 6.00 -27.78
N GLN A 56 -14.75 6.38 -26.54
CA GLN A 56 -15.97 7.11 -26.20
C GLN A 56 -15.92 8.55 -26.72
N GLU A 57 -14.79 9.23 -26.53
CA GLU A 57 -14.56 10.60 -26.99
C GLU A 57 -14.50 10.67 -28.52
N PHE A 58 -13.90 9.66 -29.16
CA PHE A 58 -13.88 9.52 -30.61
C PHE A 58 -15.30 9.36 -31.18
N LYS A 59 -16.08 8.44 -30.63
CA LYS A 59 -17.48 8.19 -31.06
C LYS A 59 -18.40 9.38 -30.79
N ALA A 60 -18.17 10.11 -29.70
CA ALA A 60 -18.95 11.29 -29.34
C ALA A 60 -18.54 12.58 -30.07
N GLY A 61 -17.46 12.55 -30.87
CA GLY A 61 -16.95 13.75 -31.55
C GLY A 61 -16.44 14.83 -30.58
N ASN A 62 -15.98 14.43 -29.40
CA ASN A 62 -15.55 15.37 -28.36
C ASN A 62 -14.12 15.87 -28.61
N PHE A 63 -13.98 16.90 -29.45
CA PHE A 63 -12.69 17.48 -29.82
C PHE A 63 -11.97 18.24 -28.69
N LYS A 64 -12.58 18.43 -27.51
CA LYS A 64 -11.91 19.08 -26.37
C LYS A 64 -11.05 18.12 -25.57
N THR A 65 -11.53 16.91 -25.32
CA THR A 65 -10.83 15.91 -24.48
C THR A 65 -10.14 14.81 -25.29
N PHE A 66 -10.59 14.58 -26.53
CA PHE A 66 -10.00 13.57 -27.42
C PHE A 66 -8.49 13.80 -27.67
N PRO A 67 -7.98 15.02 -27.98
CA PRO A 67 -6.56 15.20 -28.27
C PRO A 67 -5.64 14.78 -27.12
N GLN A 68 -5.96 15.18 -25.88
CA GLN A 68 -5.14 14.84 -24.70
C GLN A 68 -5.17 13.34 -24.39
N ARG A 69 -6.34 12.70 -24.46
CA ARG A 69 -6.45 11.25 -24.20
C ARG A 69 -5.82 10.43 -25.32
N PHE A 70 -5.93 10.90 -26.57
CA PHE A 70 -5.25 10.30 -27.71
C PHE A 70 -3.74 10.48 -27.60
N GLU A 71 -3.24 11.63 -27.14
CA GLU A 71 -1.82 11.85 -26.90
C GLU A 71 -1.28 10.91 -25.80
N ASN A 72 -2.03 10.71 -24.71
CA ASN A 72 -1.66 9.74 -23.67
C ASN A 72 -1.62 8.30 -24.23
N PHE A 73 -2.64 7.89 -24.99
CA PHE A 73 -2.66 6.61 -25.70
C PHE A 73 -1.49 6.49 -26.69
N PHE A 74 -1.30 7.47 -27.57
CA PHE A 74 -0.24 7.44 -28.57
C PHE A 74 1.13 7.37 -27.91
N ASN A 75 1.37 8.15 -26.85
CA ASN A 75 2.58 8.08 -26.07
C ASN A 75 2.80 6.67 -25.52
N ASP A 76 1.77 6.00 -24.99
CA ASP A 76 1.84 4.65 -24.43
C ASP A 76 2.00 3.54 -25.47
N HIS A 77 1.52 3.75 -26.70
CA HIS A 77 1.38 2.69 -27.70
C HIS A 77 2.21 2.89 -28.98
N PHE A 78 2.95 4.00 -29.15
CA PHE A 78 3.75 4.21 -30.37
C PHE A 78 4.80 3.10 -30.54
N GLY A 79 4.89 2.59 -31.76
CA GLY A 79 5.79 1.48 -32.08
C GLY A 79 7.26 1.85 -31.88
N LEU A 80 8.08 0.86 -31.51
CA LEU A 80 9.50 1.02 -31.18
C LEU A 80 9.79 1.81 -29.89
N ARG A 81 8.77 2.23 -29.12
CA ARG A 81 8.96 2.87 -27.81
C ARG A 81 9.89 2.06 -26.88
N PRO A 82 9.67 0.75 -26.65
CA PRO A 82 10.56 -0.04 -25.80
C PRO A 82 12.02 -0.02 -26.30
N PHE A 83 12.22 -0.10 -27.63
CA PHE A 83 13.56 -0.03 -28.22
C PHE A 83 14.25 1.30 -27.89
N PHE A 84 13.61 2.45 -28.16
CA PHE A 84 14.23 3.75 -27.90
C PHE A 84 14.50 4.00 -26.42
N ILE A 85 13.57 3.60 -25.53
CA ILE A 85 13.77 3.71 -24.09
C ILE A 85 14.94 2.82 -23.63
N THR A 86 14.97 1.56 -24.06
CA THR A 86 16.08 0.63 -23.77
C THR A 86 17.42 1.16 -24.27
N GLN A 87 17.50 1.66 -25.52
CA GLN A 87 18.74 2.22 -26.06
C GLN A 87 19.18 3.48 -25.30
N PHE A 88 18.23 4.37 -24.97
CA PHE A 88 18.52 5.58 -24.21
C PHE A 88 18.99 5.28 -22.79
N ASN A 89 18.32 4.34 -22.10
CA ASN A 89 18.71 3.87 -20.78
C ASN A 89 20.06 3.16 -20.82
N TRP A 90 20.33 2.34 -21.84
CA TRP A 90 21.64 1.71 -22.03
C TRP A 90 22.74 2.73 -22.23
N LEU A 91 22.52 3.79 -23.04
CA LEU A 91 23.48 4.87 -23.21
C LEU A 91 23.75 5.62 -21.89
N LYS A 92 22.69 5.96 -21.15
CA LYS A 92 22.82 6.59 -19.82
C LYS A 92 23.58 5.71 -18.82
N TYR A 93 23.22 4.44 -18.75
CA TYR A 93 23.90 3.45 -17.91
C TYR A 93 25.37 3.31 -18.30
N LYS A 94 25.67 3.11 -19.59
CA LYS A 94 27.01 2.78 -20.07
C LYS A 94 27.98 3.96 -20.02
N PHE A 95 27.52 5.18 -20.35
CA PHE A 95 28.39 6.35 -20.47
C PHE A 95 28.33 7.29 -19.26
N PHE A 96 27.25 7.26 -18.48
CA PHE A 96 27.03 8.20 -17.38
C PHE A 96 26.80 7.53 -16.03
N ASN A 97 26.79 6.19 -15.94
CA ASN A 97 26.45 5.44 -14.73
C ASN A 97 25.17 5.99 -14.06
N PHE A 98 24.16 6.29 -14.87
CA PHE A 98 22.93 6.95 -14.43
C PHE A 98 21.71 6.10 -14.76
N SER A 99 20.78 6.01 -13.83
CA SER A 99 19.49 5.34 -14.03
C SER A 99 18.41 6.34 -14.41
N SER A 100 17.62 6.03 -15.44
CA SER A 100 16.37 6.76 -15.72
C SER A 100 15.20 6.35 -14.82
N ASN A 101 15.38 5.30 -14.00
CA ASN A 101 14.39 4.80 -13.06
C ASN A 101 14.83 5.13 -11.62
N PRO A 102 14.06 5.94 -10.86
CA PRO A 102 14.44 6.33 -9.49
C PRO A 102 14.58 5.13 -8.54
N GLU A 103 13.93 4.00 -8.80
CA GLU A 103 14.03 2.80 -7.95
C GLU A 103 15.33 2.02 -8.15
N VAL A 104 16.20 2.42 -9.09
CA VAL A 104 17.47 1.75 -9.37
C VAL A 104 18.61 2.75 -9.26
N LEU A 105 19.49 2.53 -8.29
CA LEU A 105 20.71 3.28 -8.12
C LEU A 105 21.86 2.56 -8.82
N VAL A 106 22.57 3.23 -9.73
CA VAL A 106 23.74 2.63 -10.41
C VAL A 106 24.99 2.83 -9.55
N GLY A 107 25.62 1.73 -9.13
CA GLY A 107 26.87 1.70 -8.39
C GLY A 107 28.10 1.52 -9.26
N LYS A 108 29.26 1.34 -8.61
CA LYS A 108 30.55 1.02 -9.24
C LYS A 108 30.54 -0.40 -9.81
N ASP A 109 31.41 -0.64 -10.79
CA ASP A 109 31.65 -1.97 -11.39
C ASP A 109 30.39 -2.72 -11.87
N GLY A 110 29.38 -1.98 -12.31
CA GLY A 110 28.14 -2.52 -12.85
C GLY A 110 27.17 -3.06 -11.79
N TRP A 111 27.39 -2.77 -10.50
CA TRP A 111 26.42 -3.05 -9.44
C TRP A 111 25.22 -2.11 -9.53
N LEU A 112 24.03 -2.63 -9.24
CA LEU A 112 22.77 -1.88 -9.20
C LEU A 112 22.14 -2.03 -7.83
N PHE A 113 21.79 -0.94 -7.16
CA PHE A 113 21.19 -0.93 -5.83
C PHE A 113 19.72 -0.50 -5.90
N PHE A 114 18.97 -0.76 -4.83
CA PHE A 114 17.63 -0.21 -4.70
C PHE A 114 17.76 1.30 -4.48
N GLY A 115 17.14 2.08 -5.36
CA GLY A 115 17.25 3.54 -5.39
C GLY A 115 16.15 4.28 -4.63
N ASP A 116 15.27 3.57 -3.91
CA ASP A 116 14.29 4.24 -3.05
C ASP A 116 15.02 5.04 -1.97
N ASP A 117 14.99 6.37 -2.15
CA ASP A 117 15.74 7.31 -1.34
C ASP A 117 15.43 7.13 0.15
N ARG A 118 14.20 6.79 0.55
CA ARG A 118 13.81 6.83 1.98
C ARG A 118 14.17 5.60 2.80
N LEU A 119 14.24 4.42 2.19
CA LEU A 119 14.27 3.15 2.93
C LEU A 119 15.56 2.34 2.73
N ASP A 120 16.33 2.61 1.67
CA ASP A 120 17.62 1.95 1.43
C ASP A 120 18.75 2.99 1.43
N VAL A 121 18.66 4.01 0.58
CA VAL A 121 19.73 5.02 0.46
C VAL A 121 19.82 5.91 1.71
N GLU A 122 18.74 6.56 2.16
CA GLU A 122 18.75 7.40 3.36
C GLU A 122 19.08 6.58 4.63
N ASP A 123 18.72 5.30 4.67
CA ASP A 123 19.07 4.42 5.79
C ASP A 123 20.57 4.13 5.80
N TYR A 124 21.15 3.79 4.64
CA TYR A 124 22.60 3.65 4.48
C TYR A 124 23.35 4.95 4.81
N GLN A 125 22.84 6.10 4.38
CA GLN A 125 23.38 7.42 4.71
C GLN A 125 23.19 7.79 6.20
N ARG A 126 22.37 7.03 6.92
CA ARG A 126 21.96 7.22 8.33
C ARG A 126 21.26 8.57 8.56
N LEU A 127 20.51 9.01 7.55
CA LEU A 127 19.68 10.21 7.58
C LEU A 127 18.27 9.90 8.07
N ALA A 128 17.76 8.70 7.74
CA ALA A 128 16.46 8.25 8.21
C ALA A 128 16.49 8.03 9.73
N ARG A 129 15.54 8.65 10.44
CA ARG A 129 15.41 8.54 11.90
C ARG A 129 13.97 8.15 12.23
N PRO A 130 13.74 6.99 12.86
CA PRO A 130 12.42 6.69 13.36
C PRO A 130 12.14 7.64 14.52
N ASP A 131 10.96 8.26 14.53
CA ASP A 131 10.49 8.98 15.71
C ASP A 131 10.22 7.97 16.85
N THR A 132 10.24 8.46 18.09
CA THR A 132 10.08 7.61 19.28
C THR A 132 8.76 6.85 19.28
N GLU A 133 7.67 7.47 18.81
CA GLU A 133 6.35 6.87 18.77
C GLU A 133 6.28 5.72 17.77
N SER A 134 6.84 5.91 16.58
CA SER A 134 7.02 4.91 15.54
C SER A 134 7.81 3.70 16.04
N LEU A 135 8.89 3.94 16.79
CA LEU A 135 9.68 2.87 17.41
C LEU A 135 8.85 2.10 18.45
N ASP A 136 8.19 2.82 19.35
CA ASP A 136 7.41 2.18 20.41
C ASP A 136 6.24 1.35 19.86
N LYS A 137 5.55 1.84 18.83
CA LYS A 137 4.50 1.10 18.12
C LYS A 137 5.01 -0.20 17.51
N TRP A 138 6.20 -0.15 16.90
CA TRP A 138 6.80 -1.33 16.31
C TRP A 138 7.25 -2.35 17.36
N VAL A 139 7.83 -1.89 18.47
CA VAL A 139 8.18 -2.74 19.62
C VAL A 139 6.93 -3.44 20.15
N PHE A 140 5.87 -2.69 20.41
CA PHE A 140 4.61 -3.21 20.92
C PHE A 140 3.97 -4.24 19.98
N SER A 141 4.04 -4.03 18.66
CA SER A 141 3.58 -5.02 17.67
C SER A 141 4.36 -6.34 17.79
N GLN A 142 5.68 -6.29 17.98
CA GLN A 142 6.47 -7.52 18.12
C GLN A 142 6.20 -8.23 19.45
N GLU A 143 6.00 -7.48 20.54
CA GLU A 143 5.62 -8.03 21.85
C GLU A 143 4.25 -8.71 21.84
N SER A 144 3.30 -8.11 21.13
CA SER A 144 1.97 -8.66 20.96
C SER A 144 2.02 -10.02 20.25
N ARG A 145 2.84 -10.11 19.19
CA ARG A 145 3.09 -11.36 18.47
C ARG A 145 3.79 -12.40 19.33
N GLN A 146 4.83 -12.00 20.09
CA GLN A 146 5.52 -12.88 21.03
C GLN A 146 4.54 -13.45 22.07
N THR A 147 3.74 -12.59 22.69
CA THR A 147 2.78 -13.00 23.72
C THR A 147 1.81 -14.05 23.20
N TRP A 148 1.23 -13.82 22.01
CA TRP A 148 0.32 -14.78 21.39
C TRP A 148 1.00 -16.11 21.02
N LEU A 149 2.22 -16.06 20.49
CA LEU A 149 2.98 -17.27 20.15
C LEU A 149 3.41 -18.06 21.40
N ASP A 150 3.74 -17.38 22.49
CA ASP A 150 4.04 -18.00 23.78
C ASP A 150 2.82 -18.74 24.34
N GLU A 151 1.59 -18.21 24.16
CA GLU A 151 0.34 -18.91 24.52
C GLU A 151 0.13 -20.21 23.71
N LEU A 152 0.63 -20.26 22.47
CA LEU A 152 0.61 -21.45 21.63
C LEU A 152 1.79 -22.41 21.92
N GLY A 153 2.73 -22.02 22.78
CA GLY A 153 3.96 -22.76 23.02
C GLY A 153 4.97 -22.68 21.87
N THR A 154 4.81 -21.71 20.97
CA THR A 154 5.65 -21.51 19.78
C THR A 154 6.73 -20.48 20.06
N ARG A 155 8.00 -20.80 19.78
CA ARG A 155 9.09 -19.83 19.90
C ARG A 155 9.07 -18.82 18.74
N PHE A 156 8.90 -17.54 19.07
CA PHE A 156 8.99 -16.45 18.09
C PHE A 156 10.43 -15.96 17.89
N VAL A 157 10.87 -15.82 16.64
CA VAL A 157 12.14 -15.15 16.29
C VAL A 157 11.92 -14.17 15.14
N PHE A 158 12.17 -12.88 15.39
CA PHE A 158 12.18 -11.85 14.35
C PHE A 158 13.57 -11.77 13.73
N VAL A 159 13.69 -11.97 12.42
CA VAL A 159 14.97 -12.03 11.71
C VAL A 159 15.06 -10.85 10.73
N VAL A 160 16.15 -10.10 10.83
CA VAL A 160 16.44 -8.96 9.95
C VAL A 160 17.55 -9.34 8.97
N ALA A 161 17.24 -9.31 7.67
CA ALA A 161 18.24 -9.37 6.61
C ALA A 161 18.71 -7.96 6.23
N PRO A 162 20.02 -7.69 6.11
CA PRO A 162 20.51 -6.36 5.73
C PRO A 162 20.18 -6.03 4.26
N ASN A 163 20.16 -4.76 3.90
CA ASN A 163 20.12 -4.34 2.50
C ASN A 163 21.46 -4.65 1.84
N LYS A 164 21.43 -4.72 0.51
CA LYS A 164 22.64 -4.87 -0.28
C LYS A 164 23.61 -3.70 -0.08
N ALA A 165 23.09 -2.47 0.07
CA ALA A 165 23.90 -1.28 0.34
C ALA A 165 24.70 -1.40 1.64
N THR A 166 24.13 -2.03 2.67
CA THR A 166 24.79 -2.28 3.97
C THR A 166 25.90 -3.33 3.89
N VAL A 167 25.76 -4.35 3.05
CA VAL A 167 26.78 -5.43 2.92
C VAL A 167 27.87 -5.07 1.90
N TYR A 168 27.50 -4.44 0.80
CA TYR A 168 28.34 -4.16 -0.37
C TYR A 168 28.54 -2.66 -0.60
N GLU A 169 28.75 -1.92 0.48
CA GLU A 169 28.96 -0.47 0.49
C GLU A 169 30.13 -0.02 -0.42
N GLU A 170 31.14 -0.87 -0.58
CA GLU A 170 32.31 -0.58 -1.43
C GLU A 170 31.95 -0.38 -2.91
N TYR A 171 30.77 -0.83 -3.34
CA TYR A 171 30.26 -0.64 -4.71
C TYR A 171 29.23 0.49 -4.82
N LEU A 172 28.89 1.19 -3.74
CA LEU A 172 28.06 2.39 -3.83
C LEU A 172 28.84 3.55 -4.46
N PRO A 173 28.17 4.46 -5.19
CA PRO A 173 28.83 5.64 -5.74
C PRO A 173 29.48 6.51 -4.67
N ASP A 174 30.64 7.10 -4.99
CA ASP A 174 31.44 7.88 -4.01
C ASP A 174 30.72 9.14 -3.50
N TRP A 175 29.69 9.62 -4.20
CA TRP A 175 28.86 10.74 -3.76
C TRP A 175 27.82 10.37 -2.70
N ILE A 176 27.61 9.07 -2.44
CA ILE A 176 26.78 8.60 -1.32
C ILE A 176 27.66 8.51 -0.07
N GLY A 177 27.71 9.61 0.67
CA GLY A 177 28.36 9.65 1.98
C GLY A 177 27.56 8.88 3.04
N GLN A 178 28.24 8.39 4.05
CA GLN A 178 27.64 7.79 5.23
C GLN A 178 27.96 8.66 6.46
N SER A 179 26.94 8.98 7.26
CA SER A 179 27.14 9.69 8.53
C SER A 179 27.72 8.76 9.62
N ASP A 180 28.28 9.29 10.69
CA ASP A 180 28.72 8.49 11.86
C ASP A 180 27.54 8.03 12.76
N ALA A 181 26.33 8.54 12.52
CA ALA A 181 25.15 8.21 13.32
C ALA A 181 24.72 6.73 13.18
N PRO A 182 23.99 6.13 14.15
CA PRO A 182 23.35 4.83 13.93
C PRO A 182 22.30 4.90 12.82
N SER A 183 22.21 3.84 12.01
CA SER A 183 21.19 3.69 10.96
C SER A 183 19.79 3.57 11.57
N ARG A 184 18.74 3.73 10.76
CA ARG A 184 17.36 3.56 11.22
C ARG A 184 17.14 2.14 11.70
N ILE A 185 17.64 1.13 10.96
CA ILE A 185 17.52 -0.26 11.38
C ILE A 185 18.30 -0.54 12.67
N ASP A 186 19.53 -0.03 12.82
CA ASP A 186 20.29 -0.21 14.08
C ASP A 186 19.52 0.39 15.27
N ARG A 187 18.87 1.54 15.08
CA ARG A 187 18.01 2.17 16.12
C ARG A 187 16.79 1.32 16.45
N MET A 188 16.16 0.72 15.44
CA MET A 188 15.02 -0.16 15.66
C MET A 188 15.43 -1.43 16.41
N ILE A 189 16.45 -2.15 15.92
CA ILE A 189 16.96 -3.37 16.56
C ILE A 189 17.37 -3.10 18.01
N ASN A 190 18.14 -2.04 18.26
CA ASN A 190 18.56 -1.68 19.61
C ASN A 190 17.37 -1.26 20.48
N GLY A 191 16.43 -0.49 19.94
CA GLY A 191 15.21 -0.11 20.63
C GLY A 191 14.35 -1.30 21.07
N LEU A 192 14.23 -2.34 20.23
CA LEU A 192 13.55 -3.58 20.61
C LEU A 192 14.30 -4.32 21.71
N ARG A 193 15.62 -4.49 21.57
CA ARG A 193 16.46 -5.17 22.59
C ARG A 193 16.45 -4.47 23.94
N GLU A 194 16.38 -3.14 23.94
CA GLU A 194 16.36 -2.33 25.16
C GLU A 194 14.99 -2.36 25.87
N LYS A 195 13.91 -2.43 25.10
CA LYS A 195 12.54 -2.27 25.62
C LYS A 195 11.78 -3.59 25.79
N SER A 196 12.25 -4.68 25.19
CA SER A 196 11.50 -5.92 25.05
C SER A 196 12.36 -7.18 25.19
N SER A 197 11.71 -8.31 25.50
CA SER A 197 12.29 -9.66 25.46
C SER A 197 12.10 -10.39 24.14
N VAL A 198 11.55 -9.74 23.11
CA VAL A 198 11.39 -10.34 21.78
C VAL A 198 12.74 -10.80 21.24
N ASP A 199 12.82 -12.07 20.83
CA ASP A 199 14.02 -12.65 20.25
C ASP A 199 14.23 -12.09 18.84
N ILE A 200 15.31 -11.33 18.65
CA ILE A 200 15.65 -10.67 17.38
C ILE A 200 17.05 -11.05 16.92
N LEU A 201 17.12 -11.57 15.69
CA LEU A 201 18.35 -11.97 15.03
C LEU A 201 18.67 -10.99 13.88
N ASP A 202 19.81 -10.31 14.01
CA ASP A 202 20.37 -9.46 12.96
C ASP A 202 21.39 -10.26 12.12
N LEU A 203 21.13 -10.42 10.82
CA LEU A 203 22.00 -11.16 9.90
C LEU A 203 23.17 -10.32 9.34
N LYS A 204 23.24 -9.03 9.65
CA LYS A 204 24.26 -8.09 9.13
C LYS A 204 25.69 -8.60 9.32
N HIS A 205 26.06 -8.97 10.54
CA HIS A 205 27.41 -9.44 10.83
C HIS A 205 27.76 -10.74 10.10
N ALA A 206 26.85 -11.72 10.12
CA ALA A 206 27.06 -13.00 9.44
C ALA A 206 27.33 -12.81 7.94
N LEU A 207 26.60 -11.91 7.28
CA LEU A 207 26.79 -11.63 5.85
C LEU A 207 28.06 -10.82 5.57
N ILE A 208 28.38 -9.81 6.37
CA ILE A 208 29.61 -9.00 6.19
C ILE A 208 30.87 -9.87 6.38
N GLU A 209 30.89 -10.75 7.37
CA GLU A 209 32.03 -11.62 7.65
C GLU A 209 32.27 -12.64 6.54
N ASN A 210 31.19 -13.10 5.89
CA ASN A 210 31.26 -14.11 4.84
C ASN A 210 31.36 -13.54 3.41
N LYS A 211 31.19 -12.22 3.19
CA LYS A 211 31.18 -11.62 1.84
C LYS A 211 32.48 -11.80 1.06
N LYS A 212 33.60 -12.04 1.76
CA LYS A 212 34.92 -12.32 1.15
C LYS A 212 35.05 -13.74 0.60
N GLN A 213 34.20 -14.66 1.06
CA GLN A 213 34.26 -16.08 0.67
C GLN A 213 33.46 -16.37 -0.61
N GLY A 214 32.59 -15.45 -1.03
CA GLY A 214 31.82 -15.56 -2.27
C GLY A 214 30.78 -14.46 -2.40
N LEU A 215 30.16 -14.38 -3.57
CA LEU A 215 29.14 -13.39 -3.87
C LEU A 215 27.83 -13.72 -3.13
N LEU A 216 27.46 -12.88 -2.15
CA LEU A 216 26.28 -13.09 -1.30
C LEU A 216 25.05 -12.31 -1.77
N TYR A 217 25.21 -11.31 -2.63
CA TYR A 217 24.11 -10.59 -3.26
C TYR A 217 24.29 -10.53 -4.77
N HIS A 218 23.18 -10.58 -5.47
CA HIS A 218 23.14 -10.36 -6.91
C HIS A 218 23.69 -8.98 -7.25
N ARG A 219 24.50 -8.85 -8.31
CA ARG A 219 25.06 -7.54 -8.68
C ARG A 219 23.95 -6.64 -9.21
N LYS A 220 23.00 -7.23 -9.94
CA LYS A 220 21.94 -6.53 -10.67
C LYS A 220 20.53 -6.77 -10.13
N ASP A 221 20.42 -7.23 -8.88
CA ASP A 221 19.15 -7.48 -8.18
C ASP A 221 19.25 -6.99 -6.72
N SER A 222 18.14 -6.70 -6.05
CA SER A 222 18.14 -6.36 -4.62
C SER A 222 18.35 -7.57 -3.71
N HIS A 223 18.09 -8.78 -4.19
CA HIS A 223 18.13 -10.01 -3.39
C HIS A 223 19.55 -10.52 -3.11
N TRP A 224 19.68 -11.27 -2.01
CA TRP A 224 20.84 -12.14 -1.81
C TRP A 224 20.91 -13.23 -2.88
N THR A 225 22.10 -13.78 -3.13
CA THR A 225 22.24 -15.01 -3.90
C THR A 225 21.83 -16.22 -3.05
N HIS A 226 21.67 -17.39 -3.67
CA HIS A 226 21.51 -18.64 -2.92
C HIS A 226 22.66 -18.90 -1.92
N ARG A 227 23.88 -18.42 -2.19
CA ARG A 227 24.98 -18.50 -1.23
C ARG A 227 24.76 -17.56 -0.05
N GLY A 228 24.32 -16.33 -0.29
CA GLY A 228 23.94 -15.40 0.79
C GLY A 228 22.78 -15.94 1.64
N ALA A 229 21.78 -16.54 1.00
CA ALA A 229 20.67 -17.19 1.68
C ALA A 229 21.12 -18.40 2.52
N LEU A 230 22.10 -19.19 2.05
CA LEU A 230 22.70 -20.27 2.84
C LEU A 230 23.42 -19.72 4.08
N VAL A 231 24.22 -18.66 3.95
CA VAL A 231 24.84 -17.99 5.12
C VAL A 231 23.77 -17.49 6.11
N GLY A 232 22.69 -16.90 5.61
CA GLY A 232 21.55 -16.48 6.44
C GLY A 232 20.86 -17.66 7.13
N ALA A 233 20.62 -18.76 6.42
CA ALA A 233 20.05 -19.98 6.97
C ALA A 233 20.94 -20.58 8.07
N THR A 234 22.25 -20.68 7.85
CA THR A 234 23.22 -21.16 8.85
C THR A 234 23.18 -20.29 10.11
N ALA A 235 23.09 -18.97 9.98
CA ALA A 235 22.98 -18.07 11.12
C ALA A 235 21.66 -18.26 11.90
N ILE A 236 20.53 -18.43 11.20
CA ILE A 236 19.23 -18.74 11.82
C ILE A 236 19.29 -20.08 12.57
N LEU A 237 19.82 -21.14 11.94
CA LEU A 237 19.97 -22.46 12.56
C LEU A 237 20.90 -22.40 13.78
N SER A 238 22.01 -21.66 13.69
CA SER A 238 22.95 -21.46 14.81
C SER A 238 22.28 -20.74 15.98
N HIS A 239 21.37 -19.81 15.71
CA HIS A 239 20.60 -19.16 16.75
C HIS A 239 19.58 -20.10 17.40
N LEU A 240 18.84 -20.87 16.58
CA LEU A 240 17.82 -21.81 17.04
C LEU A 240 18.39 -23.04 17.76
N LYS A 241 19.61 -23.47 17.43
CA LYS A 241 20.30 -24.62 18.06
C LYS A 241 20.46 -24.48 19.57
N LYS A 242 20.45 -23.24 20.09
CA LYS A 242 20.45 -22.94 21.54
C LYS A 242 19.21 -23.51 22.25
N TYR A 243 18.10 -23.61 21.53
CA TYR A 243 16.81 -24.07 22.03
C TYR A 243 16.47 -25.49 21.55
N TYR A 244 16.96 -25.87 20.36
CA TYR A 244 16.74 -27.18 19.75
C TYR A 244 18.08 -27.82 19.41
N PRO A 245 18.73 -28.53 20.36
CA PRO A 245 20.08 -29.09 20.17
C PRO A 245 20.21 -30.11 19.04
N ALA A 246 19.09 -30.72 18.64
CA ALA A 246 19.01 -31.65 17.51
C ALA A 246 19.19 -30.98 16.13
N LEU A 247 19.15 -29.64 16.06
CA LEU A 247 19.42 -28.92 14.82
C LEU A 247 20.90 -28.98 14.45
N ASP A 248 21.17 -29.37 13.22
CA ASP A 248 22.51 -29.38 12.63
C ASP A 248 22.82 -28.04 11.98
N LEU A 249 24.11 -27.70 11.84
CA LEU A 249 24.53 -26.53 11.08
C LEU A 249 25.12 -27.00 9.75
N PRO A 250 24.63 -26.51 8.61
CA PRO A 250 25.20 -26.88 7.32
C PRO A 250 26.62 -26.31 7.18
N ASP A 251 27.58 -27.14 6.78
CA ASP A 251 28.90 -26.69 6.35
C ASP A 251 28.84 -26.32 4.86
N LEU A 252 29.42 -25.19 4.47
CA LEU A 252 29.54 -24.80 3.06
C LEU A 252 30.29 -25.84 2.21
N ASN A 253 31.15 -26.65 2.84
CA ASN A 253 31.87 -27.74 2.17
C ASN A 253 30.96 -28.91 1.76
N ASP A 254 29.74 -29.01 2.32
CA ASP A 254 28.76 -30.05 1.96
C ASP A 254 27.99 -29.71 0.67
N PHE A 255 28.33 -28.58 0.02
CA PHE A 255 27.64 -28.06 -1.16
C PHE A 255 28.57 -27.96 -2.37
N GLU A 256 28.13 -28.56 -3.46
CA GLU A 256 28.68 -28.33 -4.78
C GLU A 256 28.21 -26.97 -5.30
N MET A 257 29.14 -26.11 -5.73
CA MET A 257 28.85 -24.80 -6.29
C MET A 257 28.56 -24.91 -7.79
N LYS A 258 27.27 -24.86 -8.17
CA LYS A 258 26.85 -24.95 -9.57
C LYS A 258 26.64 -23.58 -10.20
N GLU A 259 27.11 -23.40 -11.42
CA GLU A 259 26.81 -22.19 -12.19
C GLU A 259 25.30 -22.08 -12.46
N ASN A 260 24.76 -20.90 -12.20
CA ASN A 260 23.37 -20.56 -12.46
C ASN A 260 23.32 -19.25 -13.25
N TRP A 261 22.88 -19.33 -14.50
CA TRP A 261 22.70 -18.17 -15.36
C TRP A 261 21.33 -17.52 -15.11
N ILE A 262 21.34 -16.22 -14.83
CA ILE A 262 20.14 -15.40 -14.67
C ILE A 262 20.08 -14.43 -15.83
N ALA A 263 19.12 -14.62 -16.73
CA ALA A 263 19.04 -13.86 -17.98
C ALA A 263 18.70 -12.37 -17.74
N SER A 264 17.81 -12.09 -16.78
CA SER A 264 17.29 -10.74 -16.53
C SER A 264 17.00 -10.51 -15.04
N PRO A 265 18.02 -10.16 -14.23
CA PRO A 265 17.85 -9.73 -12.84
C PRO A 265 16.90 -8.52 -12.73
N ASN A 266 16.20 -8.36 -11.61
CA ASN A 266 15.09 -7.42 -11.44
C ASN A 266 15.47 -5.97 -11.82
N PHE A 267 16.64 -5.48 -11.39
CA PHE A 267 17.05 -4.11 -11.75
C PHE A 267 17.46 -3.95 -13.21
N SER A 268 17.92 -5.03 -13.86
CA SER A 268 18.19 -4.99 -15.31
C SER A 268 16.89 -4.85 -16.11
N LEU A 269 15.84 -5.56 -15.69
CA LEU A 269 14.50 -5.42 -16.27
C LEU A 269 13.94 -4.01 -16.06
N ARG A 270 14.07 -3.45 -14.85
CA ARG A 270 13.61 -2.09 -14.52
C ARG A 270 14.35 -0.98 -15.28
N LEU A 271 15.61 -1.20 -15.63
CA LEU A 271 16.38 -0.33 -16.51
C LEU A 271 16.07 -0.56 -18.00
N GLY A 272 15.33 -1.61 -18.33
CA GLY A 272 15.09 -2.04 -19.70
C GLY A 272 16.36 -2.53 -20.41
N ILE A 273 17.40 -2.93 -19.68
CA ILE A 273 18.65 -3.42 -20.24
C ILE A 273 18.68 -4.96 -20.20
N SER A 274 18.96 -5.60 -21.33
CA SER A 274 19.22 -7.04 -21.35
C SER A 274 20.62 -7.28 -20.80
N SER A 275 20.69 -7.70 -19.54
CA SER A 275 21.96 -7.90 -18.85
C SER A 275 21.87 -9.03 -17.84
N GLY A 276 22.31 -10.22 -18.25
CA GLY A 276 22.34 -11.36 -17.35
C GLY A 276 23.51 -11.34 -16.37
N GLU A 277 23.50 -12.28 -15.44
CA GLU A 277 24.63 -12.59 -14.57
C GLU A 277 24.71 -14.09 -14.29
N THR A 278 25.94 -14.62 -14.23
CA THR A 278 26.20 -15.96 -13.69
C THR A 278 26.51 -15.84 -12.21
N VAL A 279 25.79 -16.61 -11.39
CA VAL A 279 26.04 -16.75 -9.96
C VAL A 279 26.25 -18.22 -9.60
N LEU A 280 27.01 -18.49 -8.56
CA LEU A 280 27.16 -19.85 -8.03
C LEU A 280 26.01 -20.16 -7.08
N LYS A 281 25.34 -21.28 -7.31
CA LYS A 281 24.27 -21.82 -6.48
C LYS A 281 24.82 -23.04 -5.71
N PRO A 282 24.87 -22.99 -4.36
CA PRO A 282 25.19 -24.17 -3.57
C PRO A 282 24.10 -25.22 -3.71
N VAL A 283 24.48 -26.46 -4.02
CA VAL A 283 23.59 -27.62 -4.11
C VAL A 283 24.19 -28.73 -3.25
N PRO A 284 23.44 -29.33 -2.31
CA PRO A 284 23.98 -30.40 -1.47
C PRO A 284 24.53 -31.55 -2.31
N GLU A 285 25.71 -32.08 -1.98
CA GLU A 285 26.35 -33.16 -2.75
C GLU A 285 25.48 -34.43 -2.83
N ASN A 286 24.78 -34.75 -1.73
CA ASN A 286 23.90 -35.91 -1.64
C ASN A 286 22.44 -35.62 -2.05
N GLY A 287 22.19 -34.44 -2.62
CA GLY A 287 20.85 -33.96 -2.93
C GLY A 287 20.04 -33.57 -1.69
N TRP A 288 18.81 -33.13 -1.93
CA TRP A 288 17.90 -32.72 -0.86
C TRP A 288 17.14 -33.92 -0.29
N THR A 289 17.03 -34.02 1.03
CA THR A 289 16.37 -35.16 1.69
C THR A 289 14.89 -34.92 1.97
N THR A 290 14.46 -33.66 2.06
CA THR A 290 13.06 -33.31 2.35
C THR A 290 12.15 -33.41 1.14
N ARG A 291 10.92 -33.90 1.36
CA ARG A 291 9.85 -33.95 0.35
C ARG A 291 9.14 -32.60 0.32
N GLU A 292 8.93 -32.04 -0.88
CA GLU A 292 8.24 -30.77 -1.07
C GLU A 292 6.79 -31.00 -1.52
N THR A 293 5.87 -30.28 -0.89
CA THR A 293 4.48 -30.09 -1.34
C THR A 293 4.23 -28.59 -1.51
N VAL A 294 3.66 -28.22 -2.65
CA VAL A 294 3.30 -26.82 -2.93
C VAL A 294 1.78 -26.70 -2.93
N VAL A 295 1.27 -25.83 -2.06
CA VAL A 295 -0.16 -25.50 -1.98
C VAL A 295 -0.36 -24.14 -2.65
N ASN A 296 -1.03 -24.14 -3.81
CA ASN A 296 -1.38 -22.91 -4.49
C ASN A 296 -2.65 -22.31 -3.86
N THR A 297 -2.54 -21.07 -3.42
CA THR A 297 -3.66 -20.23 -3.00
C THR A 297 -3.95 -19.20 -4.10
N PRO A 298 -5.11 -18.54 -4.10
CA PRO A 298 -5.40 -17.46 -5.05
C PRO A 298 -4.38 -16.31 -4.99
N ARG A 299 -3.64 -16.18 -3.90
CA ARG A 299 -2.70 -15.08 -3.65
C ARG A 299 -1.23 -15.48 -3.79
N GLY A 300 -0.91 -16.77 -3.79
CA GLY A 300 0.47 -17.24 -3.99
C GLY A 300 0.65 -18.72 -3.66
N ALA A 301 1.89 -19.13 -3.41
CA ALA A 301 2.21 -20.52 -3.09
C ALA A 301 2.72 -20.63 -1.65
N ILE A 302 2.18 -21.59 -0.91
CA ILE A 302 2.72 -22.05 0.38
C ILE A 302 3.58 -23.27 0.09
N HIS A 303 4.84 -23.23 0.51
CA HIS A 303 5.76 -24.36 0.36
C HIS A 303 5.86 -25.11 1.67
N ILE A 304 5.60 -26.42 1.61
CA ILE A 304 5.63 -27.32 2.76
C ILE A 304 6.71 -28.35 2.49
N TYR A 305 7.61 -28.55 3.45
CA TYR A 305 8.67 -29.53 3.37
C TYR A 305 8.63 -30.47 4.56
N GLU A 306 8.80 -31.77 4.30
CA GLU A 306 8.69 -32.82 5.31
C GLU A 306 9.84 -33.81 5.25
N LYS A 307 10.24 -34.29 6.43
CA LYS A 307 11.27 -35.30 6.67
C LYS A 307 10.80 -36.25 7.76
N ASP A 308 11.06 -37.54 7.58
CA ASP A 308 10.74 -38.55 8.57
C ASP A 308 11.81 -38.58 9.67
N ASP A 309 11.81 -37.59 10.56
CA ASP A 309 12.72 -37.49 11.71
C ASP A 309 12.05 -36.79 12.90
N ASP A 310 11.43 -37.58 13.78
CA ASP A 310 10.68 -37.06 14.93
C ASP A 310 11.55 -36.34 15.98
N SER A 311 12.88 -36.43 15.88
CA SER A 311 13.81 -35.71 16.77
C SER A 311 13.94 -34.23 16.43
N LEU A 312 13.56 -33.82 15.22
CA LEU A 312 13.66 -32.45 14.75
C LEU A 312 12.39 -31.63 15.06
N PRO A 313 12.54 -30.31 15.29
CA PRO A 313 11.39 -29.44 15.52
C PRO A 313 10.59 -29.17 14.23
N THR A 314 9.43 -28.54 14.37
CA THR A 314 8.65 -27.96 13.27
C THR A 314 8.87 -26.45 13.14
N LEU A 315 8.73 -25.93 11.92
CA LEU A 315 8.94 -24.52 11.59
C LEU A 315 7.76 -23.97 10.79
N VAL A 316 7.24 -22.81 11.18
CA VAL A 316 6.61 -21.89 10.23
C VAL A 316 7.57 -20.73 10.01
N MET A 317 7.83 -20.39 8.75
CA MET A 317 8.60 -19.21 8.41
C MET A 317 7.78 -18.31 7.50
N PHE A 318 7.66 -17.07 7.93
CA PHE A 318 6.98 -16.02 7.21
C PHE A 318 7.96 -14.92 6.85
N GLY A 319 7.86 -14.36 5.66
CA GLY A 319 8.76 -13.29 5.27
C GLY A 319 8.50 -12.68 3.92
N ASP A 320 9.37 -11.75 3.54
CA ASP A 320 9.29 -11.08 2.25
C ASP A 320 9.97 -11.87 1.11
N SER A 321 10.29 -11.20 0.00
CA SER A 321 10.87 -11.80 -1.20
C SER A 321 12.28 -12.40 -1.01
N PHE A 322 12.90 -12.25 0.16
CA PHE A 322 14.15 -12.92 0.52
C PHE A 322 13.95 -14.41 0.89
N LEU A 323 12.79 -14.75 1.43
CA LEU A 323 12.44 -16.08 1.95
C LEU A 323 12.56 -17.22 0.91
N PRO A 324 12.13 -17.07 -0.37
CA PRO A 324 12.22 -18.16 -1.35
C PRO A 324 13.64 -18.69 -1.61
N TYR A 325 14.68 -17.87 -1.41
CA TYR A 325 16.06 -18.33 -1.56
C TYR A 325 16.55 -19.14 -0.36
N THR A 326 15.93 -18.97 0.81
CA THR A 326 16.37 -19.52 2.10
C THR A 326 15.65 -20.82 2.45
N GLN A 327 14.39 -20.96 2.01
CA GLN A 327 13.48 -22.02 2.46
C GLN A 327 14.09 -23.42 2.43
N ARG A 328 14.74 -23.80 1.33
CA ARG A 328 15.24 -25.16 1.13
C ARG A 328 16.45 -25.48 2.02
N TYR A 329 17.28 -24.47 2.33
CA TYR A 329 18.42 -24.65 3.24
C TYR A 329 17.98 -24.81 4.70
N LEU A 330 16.87 -24.18 5.09
CA LEU A 330 16.29 -24.39 6.42
C LEU A 330 15.56 -25.73 6.50
N ALA A 331 14.75 -26.05 5.48
CA ALA A 331 13.87 -27.21 5.46
C ALA A 331 14.57 -28.53 5.84
N GLU A 332 15.82 -28.75 5.40
CA GLU A 332 16.59 -29.97 5.66
C GLU A 332 16.83 -30.30 7.14
N HIS A 333 16.64 -29.31 8.01
CA HIS A 333 16.91 -29.39 9.45
C HIS A 333 15.63 -29.42 10.31
N PHE A 334 14.45 -29.45 9.70
CA PHE A 334 13.17 -29.56 10.41
C PHE A 334 12.41 -30.80 9.94
N LYS A 335 11.63 -31.43 10.82
CA LYS A 335 10.77 -32.56 10.41
C LYS A 335 9.62 -32.11 9.53
N ARG A 336 9.13 -30.90 9.77
CA ARG A 336 8.13 -30.21 8.96
C ARG A 336 8.41 -28.72 8.98
N SER A 337 8.43 -28.11 7.80
CA SER A 337 8.60 -26.67 7.65
C SER A 337 7.61 -26.10 6.64
N VAL A 338 6.96 -25.00 7.00
CA VAL A 338 5.93 -24.32 6.20
C VAL A 338 6.37 -22.90 5.94
N PHE A 339 6.41 -22.52 4.67
CA PHE A 339 6.93 -21.24 4.21
C PHE A 339 5.82 -20.47 3.50
N SER A 340 5.56 -19.25 4.00
CA SER A 340 4.58 -18.33 3.43
C SER A 340 5.20 -16.93 3.23
N ASN A 341 4.75 -16.22 2.20
CA ASN A 341 5.26 -14.89 1.89
C ASN A 341 4.24 -13.80 2.24
N ILE A 342 4.71 -12.65 2.70
CA ILE A 342 3.87 -11.48 3.04
C ILE A 342 3.08 -10.93 1.86
N TRP A 343 3.57 -11.10 0.63
CA TRP A 343 2.83 -10.69 -0.56
C TRP A 343 1.61 -11.59 -0.85
N PHE A 344 1.51 -12.71 -0.14
CA PHE A 344 0.49 -13.73 -0.36
C PHE A 344 -0.48 -13.84 0.83
N THR A 345 -0.33 -13.00 1.86
CA THR A 345 -1.27 -12.90 3.00
C THR A 345 -2.38 -11.90 2.75
N ASP A 346 -3.41 -11.96 3.58
CA ASP A 346 -4.50 -10.99 3.50
C ASP A 346 -4.03 -9.58 3.89
N PHE A 347 -4.46 -8.54 3.16
CA PHE A 347 -4.14 -7.15 3.54
C PHE A 347 -4.64 -6.80 4.96
N MET A 348 -5.60 -7.58 5.45
CA MET A 348 -6.23 -7.47 6.75
C MET A 348 -5.44 -8.17 7.86
N ASP A 349 -4.62 -9.19 7.56
CA ASP A 349 -3.73 -9.84 8.53
C ASP A 349 -2.30 -9.95 7.96
N PRO A 350 -1.46 -8.92 8.16
CA PRO A 350 -0.10 -8.88 7.65
C PRO A 350 0.83 -9.87 8.38
N PHE A 351 0.34 -10.61 9.38
CA PHE A 351 1.03 -11.69 10.07
C PHE A 351 0.17 -12.97 9.96
N PRO A 352 0.71 -14.16 9.68
CA PRO A 352 -0.14 -15.28 9.27
C PRO A 352 -0.72 -16.04 10.48
N HIS A 353 -1.63 -15.43 11.25
CA HIS A 353 -2.12 -16.00 12.50
C HIS A 353 -2.82 -17.35 12.32
N GLU A 354 -3.69 -17.47 11.32
CA GLU A 354 -4.44 -18.70 11.04
C GLU A 354 -3.51 -19.86 10.67
N LEU A 355 -2.56 -19.62 9.76
CA LEU A 355 -1.57 -20.63 9.35
C LEU A 355 -0.78 -21.16 10.55
N ILE A 356 -0.35 -20.26 11.43
CA ILE A 356 0.40 -20.63 12.64
C ILE A 356 -0.50 -21.40 13.61
N ALA A 357 -1.76 -21.00 13.80
CA ALA A 357 -2.70 -21.67 14.68
C ALA A 357 -3.07 -23.08 14.20
N ASP A 358 -3.10 -23.30 12.88
CA ASP A 358 -3.34 -24.59 12.26
C ASP A 358 -2.11 -25.50 12.32
N GLU A 359 -0.92 -24.97 11.98
CA GLU A 359 0.32 -25.74 11.96
C GLU A 359 0.90 -26.00 13.35
N LYS A 360 0.64 -25.11 14.32
CA LYS A 360 1.15 -25.14 15.71
C LYS A 360 2.64 -25.50 15.78
N PRO A 361 3.52 -24.68 15.17
CA PRO A 361 4.92 -25.03 15.06
C PRO A 361 5.66 -24.89 16.39
N ASP A 362 6.77 -25.62 16.53
CA ASP A 362 7.71 -25.40 17.64
C ASP A 362 8.37 -24.01 17.51
N VAL A 363 8.63 -23.56 16.27
CA VAL A 363 9.31 -22.30 15.96
C VAL A 363 8.54 -21.50 14.89
N MET A 364 8.36 -20.21 15.13
CA MET A 364 7.89 -19.23 14.16
C MET A 364 9.00 -18.21 13.86
N VAL A 365 9.50 -18.21 12.62
CA VAL A 365 10.50 -17.25 12.14
C VAL A 365 9.83 -16.19 11.27
N TYR A 366 9.99 -14.91 11.63
CA TYR A 366 9.54 -13.80 10.80
C TYR A 366 10.73 -13.06 10.18
N LEU A 367 10.99 -13.29 8.88
CA LEU A 367 12.07 -12.67 8.13
C LEU A 367 11.63 -11.38 7.43
N ARG A 368 12.32 -10.27 7.70
CA ARG A 368 12.17 -9.01 6.98
C ARG A 368 13.53 -8.47 6.56
N VAL A 369 13.62 -7.95 5.34
CA VAL A 369 14.77 -7.13 4.91
C VAL A 369 14.73 -5.77 5.61
N GLU A 370 15.89 -5.17 5.92
CA GLU A 370 15.99 -3.97 6.76
C GLU A 370 15.13 -2.79 6.25
N ARG A 371 15.06 -2.58 4.93
CA ARG A 371 14.18 -1.57 4.30
C ARG A 371 12.69 -1.86 4.49
N GLY A 372 12.36 -3.13 4.69
CA GLY A 372 11.02 -3.59 5.00
C GLY A 372 10.66 -3.38 6.46
N VAL A 373 11.61 -3.27 7.38
CA VAL A 373 11.34 -3.06 8.82
C VAL A 373 11.01 -1.59 9.06
N VAL A 374 9.87 -1.11 8.58
CA VAL A 374 9.36 0.24 8.88
C VAL A 374 8.58 0.22 10.20
N SER A 375 8.17 1.38 10.74
CA SER A 375 7.20 1.37 11.83
C SER A 375 5.92 0.73 11.32
N ASP A 376 5.77 -0.57 11.58
CA ASP A 376 4.57 -1.29 11.21
C ASP A 376 3.37 -0.55 11.81
N LYS A 377 2.30 -0.42 11.02
CA LYS A 377 1.00 -0.06 11.58
C LYS A 377 0.65 -1.18 12.57
N ILE A 378 0.44 -0.83 13.84
CA ILE A 378 -0.24 -1.74 14.78
C ILE A 378 -1.54 -2.14 14.10
N ASN A 379 -1.69 -3.43 13.80
CA ASN A 379 -2.94 -3.94 13.28
C ASN A 379 -3.81 -4.44 14.43
N GLU A 380 -5.13 -4.29 14.31
CA GLU A 380 -6.09 -4.73 15.29
C GLU A 380 -5.96 -6.22 15.65
N TYR A 381 -5.48 -7.06 14.73
CA TYR A 381 -5.24 -8.49 14.98
C TYR A 381 -4.10 -8.74 15.98
N ASP A 382 -2.95 -8.09 15.81
CA ASP A 382 -1.83 -8.15 16.76
C ASP A 382 -2.34 -7.79 18.18
N VAL A 383 -3.21 -6.77 18.29
CA VAL A 383 -3.79 -6.33 19.56
C VAL A 383 -4.85 -7.31 20.11
N ARG A 384 -5.72 -7.85 19.25
CA ARG A 384 -6.81 -8.77 19.63
C ARG A 384 -6.28 -10.08 20.21
N PHE A 385 -5.18 -10.60 19.67
CA PHE A 385 -4.60 -11.87 20.10
C PHE A 385 -3.69 -11.75 21.33
N ALA A 386 -3.17 -10.56 21.64
CA ALA A 386 -2.26 -10.35 22.77
C ALA A 386 -2.90 -10.50 24.17
N ARG A 387 -4.24 -10.68 24.30
CA ARG A 387 -5.03 -10.85 25.55
C ARG A 387 -4.26 -10.49 26.85
N ILE A 388 -3.88 -9.22 26.99
CA ILE A 388 -2.91 -8.81 28.02
C ILE A 388 -3.51 -8.99 29.42
N LYS A 389 -2.93 -9.91 30.20
CA LYS A 389 -3.39 -10.31 31.54
C LYS A 389 -2.85 -9.46 32.70
N ASP A 390 -1.90 -8.56 32.48
CA ASP A 390 -1.34 -7.70 33.54
C ASP A 390 -1.23 -6.25 33.06
N MET A 391 -2.22 -5.44 33.45
CA MET A 391 -2.34 -4.01 33.13
C MET A 391 -1.33 -3.10 33.86
N ASN A 392 -0.48 -3.63 34.75
CA ASN A 392 0.34 -2.80 35.63
C ASN A 392 1.58 -2.16 34.97
N TRP A 393 1.98 -2.61 33.76
CA TRP A 393 3.08 -1.98 33.00
C TRP A 393 2.60 -0.91 32.02
N LEU A 394 1.29 -0.86 31.73
CA LEU A 394 0.67 0.24 30.98
C LEU A 394 0.74 1.56 31.75
N ASP A 395 0.91 1.60 33.07
CA ASP A 395 0.95 2.86 33.82
C ASP A 395 2.15 3.76 33.46
N GLY A 396 3.28 3.19 33.02
CA GLY A 396 4.45 3.98 32.58
C GLY A 396 4.31 4.53 31.15
N PHE A 397 3.66 3.77 30.27
CA PHE A 397 3.43 4.14 28.86
C PHE A 397 2.17 5.00 28.71
N ALA A 398 1.15 4.76 29.54
CA ALA A 398 -0.07 5.55 29.68
C ALA A 398 0.21 6.93 30.27
N VAL A 399 1.24 7.14 31.11
CA VAL A 399 1.56 8.50 31.62
C VAL A 399 2.16 9.40 30.52
N ARG A 400 2.89 8.83 29.55
CA ARG A 400 3.42 9.60 28.39
C ARG A 400 2.37 9.81 27.31
N LEU A 401 1.47 8.85 27.11
CA LEU A 401 0.27 9.06 26.31
C LEU A 401 -0.73 9.99 27.02
N GLN A 402 -0.82 10.01 28.35
CA GLN A 402 -1.70 10.90 29.13
C GLN A 402 -1.32 12.37 29.03
N GLN A 403 -0.09 12.74 28.68
CA GLN A 403 0.23 14.14 28.35
C GLN A 403 -0.21 14.54 26.93
N ILE A 404 -0.55 13.57 26.07
CA ILE A 404 -1.10 13.79 24.73
C ILE A 404 -2.60 13.40 24.66
N SER A 405 -3.13 12.70 25.67
CA SER A 405 -4.48 12.13 25.68
C SER A 405 -5.27 12.41 26.98
N SER A 406 -4.98 13.50 27.70
CA SER A 406 -5.70 13.88 28.93
C SER A 406 -7.16 14.30 28.72
N ASP A 407 -7.84 13.76 27.71
CA ASP A 407 -9.16 14.25 27.31
C ASP A 407 -10.10 13.18 26.73
N SER A 408 -9.79 11.87 26.87
CA SER A 408 -10.76 10.81 26.48
C SER A 408 -10.50 9.37 26.98
N ILE A 409 -9.88 9.13 28.14
CA ILE A 409 -9.75 7.75 28.67
C ILE A 409 -10.09 7.69 30.17
N GLU A 410 -11.34 8.01 30.49
CA GLU A 410 -12.02 7.54 31.70
C GLU A 410 -13.38 6.98 31.30
N ASP A 411 -13.41 5.84 30.59
CA ASP A 411 -14.52 4.88 30.66
C ASP A 411 -14.23 3.67 29.75
N ARG A 412 -13.51 2.68 30.28
CA ARG A 412 -13.51 1.31 29.72
C ARG A 412 -14.18 0.37 30.71
N SER A 413 -15.51 0.44 30.74
CA SER A 413 -16.35 -0.74 30.95
C SER A 413 -16.87 -1.20 29.58
N PHE A 414 -15.97 -1.79 28.79
CA PHE A 414 -16.29 -2.29 27.44
C PHE A 414 -17.00 -3.65 27.53
N ALA A 415 -18.18 -3.66 28.13
CA ALA A 415 -19.09 -4.79 28.19
C ALA A 415 -20.48 -4.33 27.74
N ALA A 416 -20.92 -4.83 26.59
CA ALA A 416 -22.30 -5.00 26.16
C ALA A 416 -23.27 -3.80 26.36
N LYS A 417 -23.48 -3.00 25.30
CA LYS A 417 -24.78 -2.37 25.08
C LYS A 417 -25.20 -2.49 23.61
N ASN A 418 -26.30 -3.21 23.41
CA ASN A 418 -27.08 -3.47 22.19
C ASN A 418 -26.53 -4.59 21.27
N GLU A 419 -26.71 -5.85 21.69
CA GLU A 419 -26.67 -6.99 20.76
C GLU A 419 -27.80 -6.86 19.73
N LEU A 420 -27.45 -6.73 18.45
CA LEU A 420 -28.42 -6.82 17.36
C LEU A 420 -28.95 -8.25 17.20
N ALA A 421 -30.17 -8.37 16.69
CA ALA A 421 -30.72 -9.68 16.34
C ALA A 421 -29.77 -10.38 15.35
N LYS A 422 -29.48 -11.67 15.61
CA LYS A 422 -28.66 -12.53 14.73
C LYS A 422 -29.05 -12.30 13.27
N ILE A 423 -28.07 -12.10 12.39
CA ILE A 423 -28.30 -11.80 10.97
C ILE A 423 -29.16 -12.88 10.28
N SER A 424 -29.12 -14.13 10.75
CA SER A 424 -29.98 -15.22 10.25
C SER A 424 -31.49 -14.99 10.49
N LYS A 425 -31.86 -13.98 11.29
CA LYS A 425 -33.24 -13.55 11.53
C LYS A 425 -33.64 -12.28 10.75
N TRP A 426 -32.76 -11.76 9.89
CA TRP A 426 -33.02 -10.58 9.07
C TRP A 426 -33.96 -10.92 7.90
N ILE A 427 -34.64 -9.90 7.38
CA ILE A 427 -35.65 -10.07 6.33
C ILE A 427 -34.92 -10.18 4.99
N GLN A 428 -35.10 -11.32 4.33
CA GLN A 428 -34.59 -11.55 2.97
C GLN A 428 -35.26 -10.57 1.99
N GLY A 429 -34.46 -9.87 1.20
CA GLY A 429 -34.96 -9.00 0.16
C GLY A 429 -35.45 -9.80 -1.05
N SER A 430 -36.28 -9.18 -1.89
CA SER A 430 -36.90 -9.84 -3.05
C SER A 430 -35.89 -10.34 -4.10
N GLY A 431 -34.65 -9.83 -4.07
CA GLY A 431 -33.56 -10.30 -4.92
C GLY A 431 -32.77 -11.47 -4.32
N SER A 432 -32.98 -11.85 -3.06
CA SER A 432 -32.20 -12.93 -2.45
C SER A 432 -32.64 -14.31 -2.95
N VAL A 433 -31.67 -15.16 -3.30
CA VAL A 433 -31.87 -16.54 -3.78
C VAL A 433 -31.69 -17.55 -2.65
N SER A 434 -30.66 -17.43 -1.79
CA SER A 434 -30.55 -18.25 -0.57
C SER A 434 -29.64 -17.65 0.51
N ILE A 435 -29.81 -18.12 1.75
CA ILE A 435 -28.99 -17.76 2.92
C ILE A 435 -28.59 -19.04 3.68
N GLU A 436 -27.29 -19.32 3.81
CA GLU A 436 -26.75 -20.48 4.53
C GLU A 436 -25.89 -20.04 5.73
N GLU A 437 -26.16 -20.57 6.94
CA GLU A 437 -25.37 -20.30 8.16
C GLU A 437 -24.24 -21.34 8.27
N ARG A 438 -22.98 -20.88 8.40
CA ARG A 438 -21.79 -21.75 8.58
C ARG A 438 -21.23 -21.64 10.01
N GLU A 439 -20.40 -22.60 10.41
CA GLU A 439 -19.77 -22.57 11.74
C GLU A 439 -19.02 -21.24 11.95
N ASN A 440 -19.06 -20.68 13.17
CA ASN A 440 -18.54 -19.35 13.57
C ASN A 440 -19.41 -18.10 13.27
N ARG A 441 -20.74 -18.24 13.13
CA ARG A 441 -21.71 -17.11 12.97
C ARG A 441 -21.59 -16.38 11.62
N GLU A 442 -21.11 -17.09 10.61
CA GLU A 442 -21.00 -16.61 9.24
C GLU A 442 -22.28 -16.91 8.46
N ILE A 443 -22.64 -16.02 7.54
CA ILE A 443 -23.82 -16.19 6.70
C ILE A 443 -23.45 -15.98 5.25
N PHE A 444 -23.76 -16.99 4.44
CA PHE A 444 -23.54 -17.03 3.00
C PHE A 444 -24.82 -16.59 2.28
N ILE A 445 -24.79 -15.43 1.59
CA ILE A 445 -25.94 -14.90 0.84
C ILE A 445 -25.70 -15.13 -0.67
N THR A 446 -26.67 -15.73 -1.35
CA THR A 446 -26.75 -15.74 -2.83
C THR A 446 -27.92 -14.87 -3.25
N GLY A 447 -27.70 -13.98 -4.22
CA GLY A 447 -28.62 -12.93 -4.59
C GLY A 447 -28.65 -12.63 -6.09
N ASP A 448 -29.72 -11.97 -6.52
CA ASP A 448 -29.98 -11.40 -7.85
C ASP A 448 -28.93 -10.34 -8.20
N ASP A 449 -28.42 -10.40 -9.43
CA ASP A 449 -27.38 -9.52 -9.96
C ASP A 449 -27.92 -8.17 -10.48
N ASN A 450 -29.23 -7.94 -10.45
CA ASN A 450 -29.83 -6.65 -10.83
C ASN A 450 -29.26 -5.51 -9.96
N PRO A 451 -28.74 -4.42 -10.56
CA PRO A 451 -28.17 -3.30 -9.83
C PRO A 451 -29.19 -2.70 -8.84
N GLY A 452 -28.81 -2.58 -7.57
CA GLY A 452 -29.67 -2.03 -6.52
C GLY A 452 -30.74 -3.00 -5.98
N ALA A 453 -30.76 -4.26 -6.42
CA ALA A 453 -31.66 -5.27 -5.88
C ALA A 453 -31.42 -5.47 -4.38
N LEU A 454 -32.49 -5.48 -3.58
CA LEU A 454 -32.44 -5.68 -2.15
C LEU A 454 -32.11 -7.13 -1.82
N GLN A 455 -31.02 -7.36 -1.09
CA GLN A 455 -30.54 -8.70 -0.75
C GLN A 455 -30.92 -9.08 0.69
N LEU A 456 -30.64 -8.20 1.65
CA LEU A 456 -30.93 -8.45 3.06
C LEU A 456 -31.22 -7.15 3.79
N THR A 457 -32.17 -7.18 4.73
CA THR A 457 -32.56 -6.01 5.51
C THR A 457 -32.77 -6.38 6.97
N SER A 458 -32.18 -5.61 7.87
CA SER A 458 -32.38 -5.81 9.31
C SER A 458 -33.84 -5.54 9.70
N PRO A 459 -34.33 -6.15 10.79
CA PRO A 459 -35.48 -5.62 11.51
C PRO A 459 -35.25 -4.14 11.86
N PRO A 460 -36.31 -3.33 12.09
CA PRO A 460 -36.14 -1.96 12.59
C PRO A 460 -35.32 -1.96 13.89
N ILE A 461 -34.22 -1.21 13.89
CA ILE A 461 -33.33 -1.06 15.03
C ILE A 461 -33.69 0.27 15.69
N PRO A 462 -34.21 0.27 16.93
CA PRO A 462 -34.56 1.51 17.62
C PRO A 462 -33.30 2.33 17.87
N VAL A 463 -33.37 3.63 17.57
CA VAL A 463 -32.31 4.59 17.83
C VAL A 463 -32.90 5.82 18.50
N GLU A 464 -32.10 6.50 19.31
CA GLU A 464 -32.49 7.79 19.86
C GLU A 464 -32.52 8.85 18.75
N ARG A 465 -33.52 9.73 18.78
CA ARG A 465 -33.67 10.84 17.83
C ARG A 465 -32.60 11.90 18.07
N GLU A 466 -32.21 12.56 16.99
CA GLU A 466 -31.26 13.69 16.96
C GLU A 466 -29.88 13.36 17.53
N LYS A 467 -29.47 12.10 17.42
CA LYS A 467 -28.16 11.62 17.88
C LYS A 467 -27.24 11.32 16.71
N ARG A 468 -25.94 11.45 16.96
CA ARG A 468 -24.90 10.96 16.05
C ARG A 468 -24.51 9.56 16.50
N MET A 469 -24.44 8.64 15.55
CA MET A 469 -24.18 7.22 15.82
C MET A 469 -22.98 6.76 15.02
N ALA A 470 -22.19 5.85 15.59
CA ALA A 470 -21.24 5.03 14.85
C ALA A 470 -21.82 3.61 14.72
N LEU A 471 -21.88 3.11 13.49
CA LEU A 471 -22.15 1.71 13.19
C LEU A 471 -20.83 1.01 12.91
N LEU A 472 -20.54 -0.01 13.72
CA LEU A 472 -19.44 -0.94 13.55
C LEU A 472 -20.00 -2.20 12.91
N LEU A 473 -19.53 -2.49 11.69
CA LEU A 473 -20.01 -3.62 10.91
C LEU A 473 -18.82 -4.37 10.31
N PRO A 474 -18.33 -5.43 10.98
CA PRO A 474 -17.25 -6.22 10.44
C PRO A 474 -17.80 -7.15 9.36
N VAL A 475 -17.73 -6.73 8.09
CA VAL A 475 -17.96 -7.61 6.95
C VAL A 475 -16.62 -8.22 6.53
N VAL A 476 -16.62 -9.52 6.29
CA VAL A 476 -15.37 -10.31 6.20
C VAL A 476 -14.91 -10.49 4.75
N GLU A 477 -15.82 -10.58 3.78
CA GLU A 477 -15.46 -10.52 2.36
C GLU A 477 -16.71 -10.34 1.52
N ILE A 478 -16.64 -9.60 0.41
CA ILE A 478 -17.65 -9.63 -0.65
C ILE A 478 -16.91 -9.57 -1.99
N GLN A 479 -16.71 -10.73 -2.62
CA GLN A 479 -16.36 -10.73 -4.04
C GLN A 479 -17.67 -10.54 -4.82
N GLY A 480 -17.69 -9.66 -5.83
CA GLY A 480 -18.80 -9.59 -6.79
C GLY A 480 -19.95 -8.61 -6.53
N GLY A 481 -19.78 -7.60 -5.67
CA GLY A 481 -20.61 -6.39 -5.72
C GLY A 481 -21.89 -6.43 -4.90
N ILE A 482 -21.75 -6.37 -3.58
CA ILE A 482 -22.83 -5.99 -2.66
C ILE A 482 -22.41 -4.65 -2.01
N ALA A 483 -23.38 -3.76 -1.82
CA ALA A 483 -23.22 -2.46 -1.19
C ALA A 483 -24.09 -2.38 0.07
N MET A 484 -23.69 -1.54 1.04
CA MET A 484 -24.41 -1.38 2.29
C MET A 484 -24.79 0.07 2.55
N GLY A 485 -26.05 0.27 2.98
CA GLY A 485 -26.59 1.56 3.40
C GLY A 485 -27.48 1.46 4.63
N ILE A 486 -27.94 2.62 5.11
CA ILE A 486 -28.79 2.79 6.29
C ILE A 486 -30.03 3.57 5.89
N LEU A 487 -31.21 3.00 6.14
CA LEU A 487 -32.50 3.65 5.97
C LEU A 487 -33.05 4.17 7.29
N ASP A 488 -33.81 5.25 7.23
CA ASP A 488 -34.67 5.69 8.32
C ASP A 488 -36.02 4.95 8.38
N ASP A 489 -36.86 5.31 9.34
CA ASP A 489 -38.19 4.72 9.57
C ASP A 489 -39.19 5.02 8.44
N SER A 490 -38.95 6.07 7.66
CA SER A 490 -39.72 6.44 6.47
C SER A 490 -39.24 5.76 5.18
N GLY A 491 -38.09 5.08 5.23
CA GLY A 491 -37.47 4.43 4.08
C GLY A 491 -36.59 5.36 3.23
N GLN A 492 -36.16 6.51 3.75
CA GLN A 492 -35.15 7.36 3.11
C GLN A 492 -33.74 6.94 3.55
N TRP A 493 -32.75 7.17 2.68
CA TRP A 493 -31.35 6.86 2.98
C TRP A 493 -30.74 7.90 3.92
N LEU A 494 -30.37 7.46 5.12
CA LEU A 494 -29.46 8.19 6.00
C LEU A 494 -28.01 8.04 5.53
N VAL A 495 -27.68 6.85 5.02
CA VAL A 495 -26.41 6.54 4.36
C VAL A 495 -26.71 5.73 3.11
N SER A 496 -26.33 6.25 1.93
CA SER A 496 -26.60 5.55 0.67
C SER A 496 -25.74 4.28 0.53
N PRO A 497 -26.25 3.22 -0.13
CA PRO A 497 -25.50 2.00 -0.33
C PRO A 497 -24.20 2.23 -1.09
N SER A 498 -23.07 1.82 -0.50
CA SER A 498 -21.76 1.83 -1.16
C SER A 498 -20.93 0.60 -0.78
N ARG A 499 -20.00 0.19 -1.66
CA ARG A 499 -19.05 -0.89 -1.37
C ARG A 499 -18.01 -0.48 -0.32
N HIS A 500 -17.65 0.80 -0.24
CA HIS A 500 -16.69 1.30 0.76
C HIS A 500 -17.21 1.27 2.20
N ASN A 501 -18.54 1.23 2.36
CA ASN A 501 -19.20 1.15 3.65
C ASN A 501 -19.07 -0.25 4.28
N VAL A 502 -18.70 -1.24 3.48
CA VAL A 502 -18.73 -2.65 3.87
C VAL A 502 -17.61 -3.00 4.86
N ASN A 503 -16.51 -2.25 4.91
CA ASN A 503 -15.34 -2.58 5.73
C ASN A 503 -14.94 -1.49 6.75
N ASN A 504 -15.80 -0.50 7.03
CA ASN A 504 -15.46 0.70 7.82
C ASN A 504 -16.49 1.01 8.92
N GLU A 505 -16.09 1.81 9.91
CA GLU A 505 -17.00 2.51 10.82
C GLU A 505 -17.84 3.54 10.05
N ILE A 506 -19.16 3.49 10.20
CA ILE A 506 -20.08 4.41 9.53
C ILE A 506 -20.69 5.37 10.54
N TYR A 507 -20.46 6.65 10.29
CA TYR A 507 -21.05 7.73 11.07
C TYR A 507 -22.31 8.25 10.39
N PHE A 508 -23.40 8.34 11.13
CA PHE A 508 -24.66 8.90 10.62
C PHE A 508 -25.42 9.62 11.72
N ASN A 509 -26.28 10.56 11.33
CA ASN A 509 -27.20 11.23 12.25
C ASN A 509 -28.57 10.59 12.15
N THR A 510 -29.20 10.32 13.29
CA THR A 510 -30.54 9.74 13.33
C THR A 510 -31.61 10.75 12.91
N ASN A 511 -31.29 12.05 12.88
CA ASN A 511 -32.24 13.12 12.56
C ASN A 511 -33.53 12.95 13.40
N ASN A 512 -34.72 13.07 12.84
CA ASN A 512 -35.98 12.88 13.59
C ASN A 512 -36.44 11.41 13.67
N THR A 513 -35.61 10.47 13.22
CA THR A 513 -35.94 9.06 13.05
C THR A 513 -35.91 8.29 14.37
N GLY A 514 -36.95 7.50 14.67
CA GLY A 514 -36.98 6.65 15.88
C GLY A 514 -36.40 5.25 15.70
N SER A 515 -36.16 4.82 14.46
CA SER A 515 -35.54 3.53 14.16
C SER A 515 -34.88 3.51 12.80
N ILE A 516 -33.77 2.79 12.65
CA ILE A 516 -33.08 2.60 11.37
C ILE A 516 -33.21 1.17 10.86
N LYS A 517 -32.90 0.97 9.58
CA LYS A 517 -32.68 -0.37 9.01
C LYS A 517 -31.34 -0.41 8.31
N ILE A 518 -30.58 -1.47 8.56
CA ILE A 518 -29.35 -1.76 7.83
C ILE A 518 -29.74 -2.59 6.60
N VAL A 519 -29.24 -2.17 5.44
CA VAL A 519 -29.65 -2.72 4.16
C VAL A 519 -28.44 -3.11 3.32
N PHE A 520 -28.48 -4.33 2.78
CA PHE A 520 -27.55 -4.82 1.77
C PHE A 520 -28.22 -4.89 0.40
N THR A 521 -27.56 -4.34 -0.61
CA THR A 521 -28.05 -4.30 -2.01
C THR A 521 -27.01 -4.87 -2.97
N SER A 522 -27.46 -5.39 -4.12
CA SER A 522 -26.54 -5.67 -5.24
C SER A 522 -25.93 -4.37 -5.78
N ALA A 523 -24.66 -4.44 -6.15
CA ALA A 523 -23.83 -3.40 -6.74
C ALA A 523 -23.15 -3.91 -8.03
N SER A 524 -23.70 -4.95 -8.67
CA SER A 524 -23.24 -5.48 -9.95
C SER A 524 -23.62 -4.57 -11.13
N SER A 525 -22.86 -4.65 -12.23
CA SER A 525 -23.18 -4.00 -13.51
C SER A 525 -24.28 -4.81 -14.24
N PRO A 526 -25.16 -4.20 -15.07
CA PRO A 526 -26.19 -4.92 -15.85
C PRO A 526 -25.68 -6.10 -16.68
N ASP A 527 -24.39 -6.11 -17.03
CA ASP A 527 -23.75 -7.13 -17.87
C ASP A 527 -22.97 -8.19 -17.07
N ALA A 528 -22.83 -8.03 -15.75
CA ALA A 528 -22.04 -8.91 -14.89
C ALA A 528 -22.95 -9.93 -14.18
N LYS A 529 -23.25 -11.04 -14.86
CA LYS A 529 -24.01 -12.16 -14.27
C LYS A 529 -23.13 -13.10 -13.45
N THR A 530 -22.78 -12.70 -12.23
CA THR A 530 -22.07 -13.58 -11.30
C THR A 530 -22.67 -13.50 -9.90
N THR A 531 -23.41 -14.53 -9.50
CA THR A 531 -23.71 -14.82 -8.09
C THR A 531 -22.40 -15.11 -7.36
N THR A 532 -22.03 -14.27 -6.37
CA THR A 532 -20.71 -14.34 -5.75
C THR A 532 -20.81 -14.18 -4.22
N PRO A 533 -20.00 -14.88 -3.40
CA PRO A 533 -20.19 -14.98 -1.94
C PRO A 533 -19.94 -13.67 -1.18
N GLY A 534 -20.67 -13.47 -0.08
CA GLY A 534 -20.35 -12.47 0.94
C GLY A 534 -20.50 -13.00 2.36
N PHE A 535 -19.63 -12.58 3.28
CA PHE A 535 -19.60 -12.99 4.69
C PHE A 535 -19.89 -11.80 5.61
N VAL A 536 -20.93 -11.88 6.45
CA VAL A 536 -21.33 -10.79 7.36
C VAL A 536 -21.32 -11.26 8.82
N ILE A 537 -20.64 -10.54 9.71
CA ILE A 537 -20.70 -10.75 11.17
C ILE A 537 -21.73 -9.79 11.80
N ASN A 538 -22.35 -10.20 12.92
CA ASN A 538 -23.36 -9.41 13.64
C ASN A 538 -22.90 -7.96 13.91
N PRO A 539 -23.67 -6.93 13.53
CA PRO A 539 -23.26 -5.55 13.75
C PRO A 539 -23.47 -5.07 15.18
N SER A 540 -22.85 -3.95 15.53
CA SER A 540 -23.10 -3.21 16.77
C SER A 540 -23.07 -1.70 16.52
N PHE A 541 -23.80 -0.93 17.34
CA PHE A 541 -23.82 0.52 17.22
C PHE A 541 -23.63 1.20 18.59
N GLN A 542 -23.00 2.37 18.59
CA GLN A 542 -22.85 3.23 19.77
C GLN A 542 -23.31 4.66 19.46
N GLU A 543 -24.01 5.26 20.43
CA GLU A 543 -24.27 6.69 20.42
C GLU A 543 -22.99 7.46 20.74
N ILE A 544 -22.70 8.45 19.90
CA ILE A 544 -21.56 9.33 20.09
C ILE A 544 -22.12 10.64 20.66
N GLU A 545 -21.71 11.03 21.86
CA GLU A 545 -22.04 12.36 22.36
C GLU A 545 -21.49 13.41 21.38
N HIS A 546 -22.25 14.49 21.18
CA HIS A 546 -21.68 15.71 20.64
C HIS A 546 -20.36 15.96 21.36
N PRO A 547 -19.21 16.09 20.66
CA PRO A 547 -18.07 16.70 21.31
C PRO A 547 -18.55 18.10 21.71
N LYS A 548 -18.85 18.29 23.00
CA LYS A 548 -19.15 19.58 23.61
C LYS A 548 -18.13 20.55 23.06
N ASP A 549 -18.56 21.49 22.25
CA ASP A 549 -17.80 22.65 21.82
C ASP A 549 -16.28 22.43 21.85
N ARG A 550 -15.79 21.36 21.21
CA ARG A 550 -14.40 21.37 20.75
C ARG A 550 -14.42 22.15 19.45
N LEU A 551 -14.68 23.46 19.61
CA LEU A 551 -13.62 24.38 19.25
C LEU A 551 -12.35 23.68 19.71
N VAL A 552 -11.58 23.13 18.78
CA VAL A 552 -10.15 23.04 19.03
C VAL A 552 -9.85 24.47 19.45
N SER A 553 -9.71 24.68 20.75
CA SER A 553 -9.02 25.84 21.25
C SER A 553 -7.68 25.67 20.60
N VAL A 554 -7.52 26.39 19.50
CA VAL A 554 -6.26 27.02 19.16
C VAL A 554 -5.72 27.42 20.53
N PRO A 555 -4.62 26.80 21.00
CA PRO A 555 -3.98 27.24 22.23
C PRO A 555 -3.88 28.75 22.13
N GLY A 556 -4.21 29.49 23.19
CA GLY A 556 -4.35 30.95 23.17
C GLY A 556 -3.11 31.74 22.71
N ASP A 557 -2.07 31.05 22.22
CA ASP A 557 -0.81 31.55 21.68
C ASP A 557 -0.49 31.07 20.24
N MET A 558 -1.38 30.37 19.53
CA MET A 558 -1.20 30.10 18.09
C MET A 558 -1.83 31.23 17.25
N ASP A 559 -1.07 31.75 16.28
CA ASP A 559 -1.50 32.78 15.32
C ASP A 559 -2.49 32.18 14.28
N SER A 560 -3.66 31.75 14.76
CA SER A 560 -4.71 31.13 13.93
C SER A 560 -5.48 32.18 13.15
N ARG A 561 -5.67 31.92 11.86
CA ARG A 561 -6.39 32.82 10.95
C ARG A 561 -7.67 32.14 10.47
N PRO A 562 -8.81 32.85 10.44
CA PRO A 562 -10.06 32.29 9.97
C PRO A 562 -10.02 32.09 8.45
N VAL A 563 -10.50 30.93 8.00
CA VAL A 563 -10.79 30.64 6.60
C VAL A 563 -12.30 30.72 6.41
N ALA A 564 -12.80 31.90 6.03
CA ALA A 564 -14.24 32.09 5.89
C ALA A 564 -14.79 31.28 4.71
N ALA A 565 -15.98 30.71 4.87
CA ALA A 565 -16.64 30.00 3.77
C ALA A 565 -16.81 30.90 2.53
N SER A 566 -17.04 32.21 2.73
CA SER A 566 -17.10 33.22 1.66
C SER A 566 -15.83 33.39 0.83
N MET A 567 -14.69 32.82 1.25
CA MET A 567 -13.45 32.82 0.45
C MET A 567 -13.51 31.83 -0.71
N PHE A 568 -14.46 30.89 -0.71
CA PHE A 568 -14.58 29.87 -1.75
C PHE A 568 -15.52 30.31 -2.86
N HIS A 569 -15.16 29.98 -4.09
CA HIS A 569 -15.96 30.21 -5.29
C HIS A 569 -16.01 28.94 -6.14
N ALA A 570 -17.06 28.83 -6.97
CA ALA A 570 -17.21 27.75 -7.92
C ALA A 570 -16.04 27.74 -8.93
N SER A 571 -15.43 26.57 -9.15
CA SER A 571 -14.27 26.42 -10.05
C SER A 571 -14.60 25.69 -11.35
N GLY A 572 -15.67 24.86 -11.36
CA GLY A 572 -16.08 24.02 -12.49
C GLY A 572 -17.31 24.53 -13.26
N ASN A 573 -17.43 24.12 -14.53
CA ASN A 573 -18.61 24.43 -15.35
C ASN A 573 -19.82 23.61 -14.88
N GLY A 574 -20.81 24.27 -14.30
CA GLY A 574 -22.03 23.61 -13.80
C GLY A 574 -22.07 23.44 -12.29
N VAL A 575 -20.99 23.81 -11.58
CA VAL A 575 -21.00 23.89 -10.12
C VAL A 575 -21.83 25.10 -9.67
N LYS A 576 -22.80 24.88 -8.79
CA LYS A 576 -23.57 25.94 -8.16
C LYS A 576 -23.20 26.06 -6.69
N VAL A 577 -22.97 27.28 -6.24
CA VAL A 577 -22.68 27.60 -4.84
C VAL A 577 -23.78 28.52 -4.32
N SER A 578 -24.39 28.17 -3.20
CA SER A 578 -25.40 28.96 -2.50
C SER A 578 -25.08 29.08 -1.01
N LEU A 579 -25.65 30.09 -0.35
CA LEU A 579 -25.51 30.26 1.09
C LEU A 579 -26.54 29.38 1.81
N GLY A 580 -26.08 28.52 2.70
CA GLY A 580 -26.90 27.74 3.62
C GLY A 580 -27.02 28.39 5.00
N ASP A 581 -27.63 27.67 5.94
CA ASP A 581 -27.82 28.15 7.30
C ASP A 581 -26.48 28.38 8.03
N LYS A 582 -26.45 29.37 8.94
CA LYS A 582 -25.29 29.70 9.80
C LYS A 582 -23.97 29.94 9.03
N ALA A 583 -24.03 30.66 7.91
CA ALA A 583 -22.86 31.05 7.09
C ALA A 583 -22.08 29.86 6.47
N SER A 584 -22.78 28.76 6.20
CA SER A 584 -22.25 27.64 5.40
C SER A 584 -22.42 27.91 3.89
N LEU A 585 -21.51 27.39 3.08
CA LEU A 585 -21.68 27.28 1.64
C LEU A 585 -22.25 25.91 1.30
N LEU A 586 -23.35 25.89 0.55
CA LEU A 586 -23.90 24.70 -0.08
C LEU A 586 -23.37 24.64 -1.51
N VAL A 587 -22.86 23.48 -1.90
CA VAL A 587 -22.28 23.26 -3.22
C VAL A 587 -23.01 22.11 -3.89
N GLU A 588 -23.59 22.40 -5.05
CA GLU A 588 -24.02 21.41 -6.02
C GLU A 588 -22.94 21.31 -7.10
N GLY A 589 -22.10 20.30 -6.96
CA GLY A 589 -21.00 19.99 -7.86
C GLY A 589 -21.43 19.26 -9.12
N ASP A 590 -20.51 19.22 -10.08
CA ASP A 590 -20.65 18.41 -11.29
C ASP A 590 -20.13 17.00 -11.07
N SER A 591 -20.22 16.16 -12.09
CA SER A 591 -19.70 14.79 -12.08
C SER A 591 -18.35 14.70 -12.78
N SER A 592 -17.56 15.78 -12.87
CA SER A 592 -16.27 15.70 -13.55
C SER A 592 -15.33 14.72 -12.84
N GLN A 593 -14.53 13.97 -13.61
CA GLN A 593 -13.48 13.13 -13.05
C GLN A 593 -12.32 14.05 -12.63
N PHE A 594 -12.06 14.16 -11.32
CA PHE A 594 -11.02 15.05 -10.75
C PHE A 594 -11.21 16.56 -10.96
N GLY A 595 -12.36 16.99 -11.45
CA GLY A 595 -12.59 18.42 -11.64
C GLY A 595 -12.84 19.15 -10.33
N TYR A 596 -12.39 20.39 -10.28
CA TYR A 596 -12.48 21.25 -9.11
C TYR A 596 -13.92 21.72 -8.95
N GLN A 597 -14.46 21.51 -7.76
CA GLN A 597 -15.80 21.95 -7.41
C GLN A 597 -15.73 23.39 -6.90
N ILE A 598 -14.94 23.63 -5.85
CA ILE A 598 -14.68 24.97 -5.33
C ILE A 598 -13.20 25.18 -5.03
N SER A 599 -12.77 26.44 -5.12
CA SER A 599 -11.43 26.87 -4.74
C SER A 599 -11.49 28.12 -3.88
N SER A 600 -10.60 28.24 -2.90
CA SER A 600 -10.48 29.46 -2.10
C SER A 600 -9.83 30.59 -2.91
N MET A 601 -10.05 31.84 -2.51
CA MET A 601 -9.12 32.92 -2.81
C MET A 601 -7.74 32.59 -2.18
N PRO A 602 -6.63 33.15 -2.69
CA PRO A 602 -5.31 32.91 -2.11
C PRO A 602 -5.27 33.28 -0.62
N ILE A 603 -4.83 32.34 0.22
CA ILE A 603 -4.72 32.49 1.67
C ILE A 603 -3.26 32.70 2.03
N SER A 604 -2.97 33.75 2.81
CA SER A 604 -1.60 34.02 3.25
C SER A 604 -1.13 32.98 4.27
N VAL A 605 0.11 32.53 4.13
CA VAL A 605 0.79 31.60 5.02
C VAL A 605 2.23 32.05 5.30
N LEU A 606 2.82 31.58 6.39
CA LEU A 606 4.26 31.77 6.62
C LEU A 606 5.04 30.79 5.74
N PRO A 607 6.12 31.21 5.09
CA PRO A 607 6.99 30.30 4.36
C PRO A 607 7.74 29.36 5.33
N ASN A 608 8.10 28.18 4.84
CA ASN A 608 8.85 27.13 5.49
C ASN A 608 8.26 26.71 6.84
N SER A 609 6.93 26.68 6.92
CA SER A 609 6.17 26.38 8.14
C SER A 609 5.30 25.14 7.92
N ASN A 610 5.20 24.31 8.96
CA ASN A 610 4.16 23.27 9.02
C ASN A 610 2.85 23.92 9.43
N VAL A 611 1.77 23.59 8.73
CA VAL A 611 0.48 24.24 8.88
C VAL A 611 -0.61 23.20 9.02
N VAL A 612 -1.53 23.46 9.95
CA VAL A 612 -2.77 22.70 10.11
C VAL A 612 -3.92 23.54 9.55
N LEU A 613 -4.60 22.99 8.55
CA LEU A 613 -5.86 23.50 8.02
C LEU A 613 -6.99 22.67 8.63
N THR A 614 -7.93 23.30 9.33
CA THR A 614 -9.20 22.67 9.74
C THR A 614 -10.30 23.16 8.81
N LEU A 615 -10.98 22.25 8.11
CA LEU A 615 -11.98 22.61 7.11
C LEU A 615 -13.23 21.73 7.26
N PRO A 616 -14.25 22.18 8.02
CA PRO A 616 -15.45 21.38 8.25
C PRO A 616 -16.28 21.27 6.97
N LEU A 617 -16.23 20.09 6.35
CA LEU A 617 -16.91 19.77 5.10
C LEU A 617 -17.79 18.54 5.30
N ASN A 618 -19.07 18.66 4.93
CA ASN A 618 -20.05 17.56 5.01
C ASN A 618 -20.52 17.18 3.61
N VAL A 619 -20.24 15.95 3.19
CA VAL A 619 -20.56 15.44 1.85
C VAL A 619 -21.91 14.72 1.88
N SER A 620 -22.87 15.21 1.11
CA SER A 620 -24.19 14.59 0.97
C SER A 620 -24.35 13.76 -0.31
N ALA A 621 -23.50 13.95 -1.32
CA ALA A 621 -23.41 13.09 -2.50
C ALA A 621 -22.04 13.21 -3.20
N GLY A 622 -21.65 12.16 -3.93
CA GLY A 622 -20.41 12.10 -4.73
C GLY A 622 -19.13 11.89 -3.91
N ASN A 623 -18.01 11.64 -4.60
CA ASN A 623 -16.70 11.48 -3.97
C ASN A 623 -15.91 12.77 -4.07
N LEU A 624 -15.34 13.24 -2.96
CA LEU A 624 -14.62 14.50 -2.88
C LEU A 624 -13.27 14.33 -2.18
N GLY A 625 -12.33 15.17 -2.59
CA GLY A 625 -11.04 15.34 -1.96
C GLY A 625 -10.72 16.80 -1.73
N VAL A 626 -10.04 17.10 -0.63
CA VAL A 626 -9.49 18.43 -0.34
C VAL A 626 -7.99 18.40 -0.60
N GLY A 627 -7.51 19.38 -1.36
CA GLY A 627 -6.10 19.56 -1.66
C GLY A 627 -5.67 21.01 -1.51
N ILE A 628 -4.35 21.23 -1.54
CA ILE A 628 -3.73 22.53 -1.31
C ILE A 628 -2.69 22.77 -2.39
N LEU A 629 -2.89 23.84 -3.14
CA LEU A 629 -1.97 24.30 -4.17
C LEU A 629 -1.01 25.36 -3.62
N ASN A 630 0.17 25.41 -4.22
CA ASN A 630 1.18 26.44 -3.99
C ASN A 630 0.73 27.82 -4.49
N GLN A 631 1.56 28.84 -4.28
CA GLN A 631 1.23 30.24 -4.60
C GLN A 631 0.93 30.46 -6.09
N SER A 632 1.60 29.73 -6.99
CA SER A 632 1.41 29.78 -8.45
C SER A 632 0.29 28.88 -8.98
N GLN A 633 -0.37 28.10 -8.10
CA GLN A 633 -1.43 27.14 -8.43
C GLN A 633 -1.03 26.03 -9.43
N ASP A 634 0.26 25.81 -9.65
CA ASP A 634 0.81 24.84 -10.60
C ASP A 634 1.37 23.58 -9.91
N ARG A 635 1.48 23.58 -8.58
CA ARG A 635 1.99 22.45 -7.79
C ARG A 635 1.16 22.22 -6.54
N TRP A 636 0.87 20.96 -6.25
CA TRP A 636 0.24 20.55 -5.00
C TRP A 636 1.26 20.58 -3.84
N LEU A 637 0.91 21.28 -2.76
CA LEU A 637 1.53 21.13 -1.44
C LEU A 637 0.89 19.97 -0.68
N LEU A 638 -0.39 19.70 -0.95
CA LEU A 638 -1.13 18.53 -0.52
C LEU A 638 -2.07 18.09 -1.65
N ALA A 639 -1.92 16.88 -2.16
CA ALA A 639 -2.78 16.39 -3.24
C ALA A 639 -4.22 16.20 -2.74
N ALA A 640 -5.19 16.54 -3.58
CA ALA A 640 -6.61 16.29 -3.29
C ALA A 640 -6.85 14.79 -3.14
N SER A 641 -7.26 14.36 -1.94
CA SER A 641 -7.43 12.94 -1.61
C SER A 641 -8.81 12.66 -1.05
N HIS A 642 -8.96 12.49 0.27
CA HIS A 642 -10.23 12.27 0.97
C HIS A 642 -10.57 13.47 1.87
N VAL A 643 -11.85 13.57 2.24
CA VAL A 643 -12.32 14.61 3.16
C VAL A 643 -11.99 14.19 4.59
N ASN A 644 -11.14 14.98 5.26
CA ASN A 644 -10.83 14.94 6.68
C ASN A 644 -11.27 16.22 7.40
N GLU A 645 -11.36 16.17 8.73
CA GLU A 645 -11.62 17.36 9.55
C GLU A 645 -10.42 18.32 9.56
N SER A 646 -9.19 17.80 9.47
CA SER A 646 -7.96 18.60 9.40
C SER A 646 -6.93 18.04 8.42
N TYR A 647 -6.06 18.93 7.92
CA TYR A 647 -5.05 18.65 6.91
C TYR A 647 -3.73 19.29 7.33
N ARG A 648 -2.65 18.50 7.33
CA ARG A 648 -1.30 18.98 7.66
C ARG A 648 -0.43 19.01 6.42
N PHE A 649 0.31 20.10 6.22
CA PHE A 649 1.17 20.29 5.05
C PHE A 649 2.26 21.33 5.35
N ASN A 650 3.37 21.25 4.62
CA ASN A 650 4.44 22.24 4.70
C ASN A 650 4.28 23.29 3.60
N THR A 651 4.43 24.57 3.95
CA THR A 651 4.23 25.68 3.01
C THR A 651 5.39 25.82 2.02
N GLY A 652 6.58 25.28 2.32
CA GLY A 652 7.81 25.57 1.58
C GLY A 652 8.04 27.08 1.46
N ASP A 653 8.71 27.55 0.42
CA ASP A 653 8.93 29.00 0.25
C ASP A 653 7.66 29.83 -0.09
N ASN A 654 6.46 29.21 -0.10
CA ASN A 654 5.23 29.89 -0.48
C ASN A 654 4.73 30.82 0.62
N ARG A 655 4.25 32.00 0.22
CA ARG A 655 3.61 32.98 1.12
C ARG A 655 2.09 32.99 0.98
N MET A 656 1.59 32.31 -0.05
CA MET A 656 0.16 32.13 -0.32
C MET A 656 -0.10 30.68 -0.72
N ILE A 657 -1.30 30.20 -0.41
CA ILE A 657 -1.80 28.89 -0.85
C ILE A 657 -3.23 29.00 -1.37
N THR A 658 -3.67 28.00 -2.10
CA THR A 658 -5.08 27.87 -2.52
C THR A 658 -5.63 26.54 -2.06
N ILE A 659 -6.75 26.55 -1.35
CA ILE A 659 -7.47 25.33 -0.96
C ILE A 659 -8.40 24.95 -2.12
N VAL A 660 -8.41 23.68 -2.48
CA VAL A 660 -9.24 23.14 -3.57
C VAL A 660 -10.05 21.98 -3.03
N VAL A 661 -11.36 21.96 -3.34
CA VAL A 661 -12.21 20.78 -3.18
C VAL A 661 -12.51 20.26 -4.58
N ALA A 662 -12.13 19.02 -4.86
CA ALA A 662 -12.27 18.39 -6.17
C ALA A 662 -12.99 17.05 -6.08
N ASN A 663 -13.58 16.60 -7.18
CA ASN A 663 -14.17 15.27 -7.23
C ASN A 663 -13.07 14.20 -7.15
N ALA A 664 -13.20 13.21 -6.26
CA ALA A 664 -12.26 12.08 -6.14
C ALA A 664 -12.81 10.82 -6.85
N ASN A 665 -13.31 11.01 -8.08
CA ASN A 665 -13.92 9.94 -8.88
C ASN A 665 -12.81 9.11 -9.57
N HIS A 666 -12.19 8.17 -8.84
CA HIS A 666 -11.10 7.35 -9.37
C HIS A 666 -11.57 6.32 -10.41
N ASP A 667 -12.76 5.77 -10.23
CA ASP A 667 -13.34 4.78 -11.15
C ASP A 667 -14.26 5.44 -12.18
N ALA A 668 -13.96 5.23 -13.47
CA ALA A 668 -14.74 5.80 -14.58
C ALA A 668 -16.19 5.27 -14.65
N GLU A 669 -16.51 4.21 -13.89
CA GLU A 669 -17.82 3.55 -13.88
C GLU A 669 -18.80 4.14 -12.84
N PHE A 670 -18.35 4.99 -11.91
CA PHE A 670 -19.18 5.58 -10.85
C PHE A 670 -19.01 7.10 -10.75
N ILE A 671 -19.34 7.79 -11.84
CA ILE A 671 -19.27 9.23 -11.95
C ILE A 671 -20.61 9.85 -11.47
N LEU A 672 -20.67 10.27 -10.20
CA LEU A 672 -21.82 10.97 -9.62
C LEU A 672 -21.54 12.47 -9.42
N PRO A 673 -22.54 13.35 -9.63
CA PRO A 673 -22.43 14.75 -9.23
C PRO A 673 -22.21 14.87 -7.72
N SER A 674 -21.26 15.71 -7.30
CA SER A 674 -21.04 15.94 -5.88
C SER A 674 -22.06 16.91 -5.28
N ARG A 675 -22.43 16.70 -4.01
CA ARG A 675 -23.17 17.67 -3.21
C ARG A 675 -22.57 17.70 -1.83
N PHE A 676 -22.29 18.89 -1.33
CA PHE A 676 -21.66 19.05 -0.02
C PHE A 676 -21.92 20.43 0.56
N SER A 677 -21.71 20.55 1.87
CA SER A 677 -21.71 21.83 2.57
C SER A 677 -20.35 22.09 3.20
N LEU A 678 -19.91 23.33 3.15
CA LEU A 678 -18.64 23.80 3.72
C LEU A 678 -18.92 24.89 4.75
N ARG A 679 -18.31 24.80 5.93
CA ARG A 679 -18.34 25.86 6.96
C ARG A 679 -16.99 26.56 7.06
N ALA A 680 -16.98 27.70 7.78
CA ALA A 680 -15.75 28.41 8.08
C ALA A 680 -14.75 27.49 8.80
N GLY A 681 -13.52 27.50 8.32
CA GLY A 681 -12.40 26.74 8.87
C GLY A 681 -11.35 27.64 9.52
N THR A 682 -10.22 27.05 9.87
CA THR A 682 -9.07 27.77 10.44
C THR A 682 -7.78 27.28 9.83
N ILE A 683 -6.79 28.16 9.75
CA ILE A 683 -5.42 27.81 9.39
C ILE A 683 -4.47 28.29 10.50
N ALA A 684 -3.64 27.39 11.00
CA ALA A 684 -2.71 27.66 12.09
C ALA A 684 -1.32 27.12 11.76
N ASN A 685 -0.28 27.86 12.09
CA ASN A 685 1.09 27.35 12.00
C ASN A 685 1.34 26.43 13.21
N GLU A 686 1.98 25.30 12.97
CA GLU A 686 2.56 24.49 14.04
C GLU A 686 3.80 25.23 14.55
N THR A 687 3.78 25.66 15.81
CA THR A 687 4.98 26.15 16.48
C THR A 687 5.95 24.97 16.65
N PRO A 688 7.27 25.16 16.42
CA PRO A 688 8.26 24.09 16.57
C PRO A 688 8.23 23.39 17.93
#